data_AF-A0A932JQ81-F1
#
_entry.id   AF-A0A932JQ81-F1
#
_cell.length_a   1.000
_cell.length_b   1.000
_cell.length_c   1.000
_cell.angle_alpha   90.00
_cell.angle_beta   90.00
_cell.angle_gamma   90.00
#
_symmetry.space_group_name_H-M   'P 1'
#
loop_
_entity.id
_entity.type
_entity.pdbx_description
1 polymer ?
#
loop_
_entity_poly.entity_id
_entity_poly.type
_entity_poly.pdbx_seq_one_letter_code
_entity_poly.pdbx_strand_id
1 'polypeptide(L)'
;MIIASLLLALAWPAAASSGTGSTASAQQEYLRGTLLERQGAYSDALAAYEKALKLDPASAFLAGEAADLALEIEDWARAEKWARRRLELAPKDAKSWMILARVFWSRGLEEEAIAAFDAALKLDPASIDAILSLTELVAPKEPQRARALLERFLRDNPDHAAKVLHELGKLDAQEARYSDAVAKLRRAIDLDDSESDPVRMTLGEVLEISQDTIAAINEYRKVLASIPDDYELWAHIADLEVARGDVKAARAEFLRLKGKRPDDPVACAWLAADAERDGDFRRAGELLKDSAALKDDPTLHLRLGYYQLQSGGVKEAMRTLAAARKRWPKDDRIAYYLALGHDDLGERPQAVALLREVLAIKPGDRDARWQLATILEKTGKIAEAEPEFRRLLEDKPEDAPALNYLGYALADRGLKLAEAESFIRRALAIEPANAAYRDSLGWALFKQGRSTEALVELEAAAGLIADDDAVWEHLGAARRARGNDEGAWLAWRRAHSLGSAKAAALADELQRDLTDEALGELWRRHLEALQGGIKKLSGLCELRGSIAGRAVSRQALFTFRAPREITFELLGPMFSTAWRARLDKDGFAMDRFPVEGLDDARIEEAAHGAFVAIAATLSGEALAPGPARYEKNWGKASLARPAWRLELADARARVVSPSGDGVAVALSDFTPAGGREIARLMETRGRFWQLGIYCAEPRAEFAP
;
A
#
# COMPACT_ATOMS: atom_id res chain seq x y z
N MET A 1 -44.85 -26.09 -6.02
CA MET A 1 -45.68 -27.31 -6.15
C MET A 1 -46.19 -27.75 -4.77
N ILE A 2 -47.06 -26.97 -4.13
CA ILE A 2 -47.36 -27.10 -2.68
C ILE A 2 -48.72 -27.78 -2.41
N ILE A 3 -49.53 -28.02 -3.44
CA ILE A 3 -50.87 -28.65 -3.30
C ILE A 3 -50.95 -30.02 -3.99
N ALA A 4 -50.01 -30.35 -4.90
CA ALA A 4 -50.06 -31.61 -5.65
C ALA A 4 -49.66 -32.85 -4.82
N SER A 5 -48.76 -32.70 -3.85
CA SER A 5 -48.27 -33.83 -3.03
C SER A 5 -49.24 -34.28 -1.93
N LEU A 6 -50.17 -33.41 -1.53
CA LEU A 6 -51.23 -33.74 -0.56
C LEU A 6 -52.41 -34.48 -1.20
N LEU A 7 -52.60 -34.36 -2.52
CA LEU A 7 -53.69 -35.01 -3.24
C LEU A 7 -53.32 -36.41 -3.76
N LEU A 8 -52.04 -36.71 -3.95
CA LEU A 8 -51.57 -38.05 -4.34
C LEU A 8 -51.62 -39.08 -3.20
N ALA A 9 -51.68 -38.64 -1.93
CA ALA A 9 -51.89 -39.52 -0.78
C ALA A 9 -53.37 -39.97 -0.61
N LEU A 10 -54.30 -39.42 -1.40
CA LEU A 10 -55.73 -39.76 -1.34
C LEU A 10 -56.20 -40.68 -2.49
N ALA A 11 -55.30 -41.14 -3.37
CA ALA A 11 -55.66 -41.92 -4.54
C ALA A 11 -54.77 -43.17 -4.72
N TRP A 12 -54.99 -44.21 -3.91
CA TRP A 12 -54.76 -45.61 -4.33
C TRP A 12 -55.81 -46.52 -3.67
N PRO A 13 -56.31 -47.59 -4.34
CA PRO A 13 -57.58 -48.21 -4.01
C PRO A 13 -57.52 -48.97 -2.68
N ALA A 14 -58.60 -48.81 -1.92
CA ALA A 14 -58.97 -49.71 -0.84
C ALA A 14 -59.18 -51.13 -1.41
N ALA A 15 -58.15 -51.96 -1.33
CA ALA A 15 -58.31 -53.41 -1.31
C ALA A 15 -58.27 -53.84 0.16
N ALA A 16 -59.44 -54.23 0.66
CA ALA A 16 -59.67 -54.60 2.04
C ALA A 16 -58.79 -55.79 2.50
N SER A 17 -58.20 -55.68 3.68
CA SER A 17 -58.13 -56.79 4.62
C SER A 17 -58.05 -56.27 6.06
N SER A 18 -58.72 -56.98 6.95
CA SER A 18 -58.98 -56.66 8.35
C SER A 18 -57.71 -56.62 9.23
N GLY A 19 -57.17 -55.42 9.47
CA GLY A 19 -56.03 -55.18 10.37
C GLY A 19 -55.87 -53.71 10.83
N THR A 20 -56.96 -52.95 10.93
CA THR A 20 -56.96 -51.48 10.82
C THR A 20 -56.38 -50.67 11.99
N GLY A 21 -56.13 -51.26 13.16
CA GLY A 21 -55.61 -50.52 14.32
C GLY A 21 -54.09 -50.27 14.29
N SER A 22 -53.31 -51.29 13.94
CA SER A 22 -51.83 -51.25 13.98
C SER A 22 -51.24 -50.31 12.93
N THR A 23 -51.76 -50.37 11.70
CA THR A 23 -51.26 -49.60 10.57
C THR A 23 -51.59 -48.11 10.69
N ALA A 24 -52.77 -47.75 11.22
CA ALA A 24 -53.13 -46.36 11.46
C ALA A 24 -52.25 -45.72 12.55
N SER A 25 -51.90 -46.48 13.60
CA SER A 25 -50.96 -46.04 14.63
C SER A 25 -49.52 -45.93 14.10
N ALA A 26 -49.08 -46.83 13.21
CA ALA A 26 -47.77 -46.74 12.55
C ALA A 26 -47.66 -45.48 11.68
N GLN A 27 -48.71 -45.17 10.91
CA GLN A 27 -48.78 -43.94 10.09
C GLN A 27 -48.70 -42.67 10.94
N GLN A 28 -49.35 -42.66 12.10
CA GLN A 28 -49.29 -41.52 13.02
C GLN A 28 -47.87 -41.28 13.55
N GLU A 29 -47.17 -42.34 13.96
CA GLU A 29 -45.77 -42.23 14.43
C GLU A 29 -44.82 -41.85 13.28
N TYR A 30 -45.07 -42.32 12.05
CA TYR A 30 -44.31 -41.87 10.86
C TYR A 30 -44.49 -40.38 10.59
N LEU A 31 -45.73 -39.87 10.55
CA LEU A 31 -45.99 -38.44 10.35
C LEU A 31 -45.37 -37.58 11.44
N ARG A 32 -45.38 -38.07 12.69
CA ARG A 32 -44.68 -37.44 13.80
C ARG A 32 -43.17 -37.40 13.56
N GLY A 33 -42.58 -38.49 13.09
CA GLY A 33 -41.16 -38.55 12.74
C GLY A 33 -40.79 -37.51 11.68
N THR A 34 -41.52 -37.44 10.57
CA THR A 34 -41.28 -36.45 9.51
C THR A 34 -41.45 -35.01 9.99
N LEU A 35 -42.38 -34.76 10.93
CA LEU A 35 -42.53 -33.42 11.52
C LEU A 35 -41.33 -33.05 12.40
N LEU A 36 -40.83 -33.98 13.21
CA LEU A 36 -39.66 -33.79 14.06
C LEU A 36 -38.38 -33.60 13.24
N GLU A 37 -38.24 -34.35 12.15
CA GLU A 37 -37.13 -34.23 11.20
C GLU A 37 -37.10 -32.81 10.59
N ARG A 38 -38.25 -32.30 10.15
CA ARG A 38 -38.38 -30.91 9.65
C ARG A 38 -38.08 -29.84 10.70
N GLN A 39 -38.15 -30.18 11.98
CA GLN A 39 -37.80 -29.28 13.09
C GLN A 39 -36.31 -29.39 13.48
N GLY A 40 -35.53 -30.26 12.82
CA GLY A 40 -34.14 -30.56 13.17
C GLY A 40 -33.98 -31.46 14.40
N ALA A 41 -35.07 -32.01 14.95
CA ALA A 41 -35.07 -32.89 16.11
C ALA A 41 -34.78 -34.35 15.67
N TYR A 42 -33.63 -34.57 15.04
CA TYR A 42 -33.33 -35.81 14.30
C TYR A 42 -33.30 -37.06 15.19
N SER A 43 -32.79 -36.96 16.42
CA SER A 43 -32.80 -38.11 17.36
C SER A 43 -34.22 -38.52 17.77
N ASP A 44 -35.12 -37.56 17.98
CA ASP A 44 -36.51 -37.82 18.33
C ASP A 44 -37.31 -38.32 17.12
N ALA A 45 -37.00 -37.80 15.93
CA ALA A 45 -37.56 -38.26 14.66
C ALA A 45 -37.20 -39.74 14.41
N LEU A 46 -35.94 -40.13 14.62
CA LEU A 46 -35.50 -41.52 14.50
C LEU A 46 -36.24 -42.41 15.50
N ALA A 47 -36.40 -41.97 16.75
CA ALA A 47 -37.17 -42.71 17.75
C ALA A 47 -38.65 -42.88 17.35
N ALA A 48 -39.24 -41.91 16.66
CA ALA A 48 -40.61 -42.01 16.13
C ALA A 48 -40.68 -43.00 14.95
N TYR A 49 -39.71 -43.00 14.02
CA TYR A 49 -39.61 -44.01 12.97
C TYR A 49 -39.40 -45.42 13.51
N GLU A 50 -38.57 -45.59 14.53
CA GLU A 50 -38.40 -46.89 15.20
C GLU A 50 -39.67 -47.37 15.91
N LYS A 51 -40.48 -46.45 16.45
CA LYS A 51 -41.82 -46.79 16.99
C LYS A 51 -42.78 -47.18 15.88
N ALA A 52 -42.81 -46.46 14.76
CA ALA A 52 -43.59 -46.82 13.59
C ALA A 52 -43.20 -48.23 13.08
N LEU A 53 -41.90 -48.55 13.05
CA LEU A 53 -41.37 -49.88 12.71
C LEU A 53 -41.75 -50.98 13.70
N LYS A 54 -41.94 -50.68 14.99
CA LYS A 54 -42.48 -51.66 15.95
C LYS A 54 -43.94 -51.98 15.68
N LEU A 55 -44.70 -51.00 15.19
CA LEU A 55 -46.12 -51.13 14.86
C LEU A 55 -46.34 -51.72 13.46
N ASP A 56 -45.36 -51.58 12.57
CA ASP A 56 -45.32 -52.22 11.25
C ASP A 56 -43.90 -52.76 10.91
N PRO A 57 -43.52 -53.93 11.45
CA PRO A 57 -42.16 -54.49 11.27
C PRO A 57 -41.84 -55.03 9.87
N ALA A 58 -42.83 -55.06 8.97
CA ALA A 58 -42.68 -55.55 7.60
C ALA A 58 -42.46 -54.41 6.59
N SER A 59 -42.53 -53.14 7.04
CA SER A 59 -42.36 -51.99 6.16
C SER A 59 -40.89 -51.74 5.81
N ALA A 60 -40.50 -52.17 4.61
CA ALA A 60 -39.19 -51.84 4.02
C ALA A 60 -39.02 -50.32 3.84
N PHE A 61 -40.12 -49.59 3.60
CA PHE A 61 -40.13 -48.14 3.51
C PHE A 61 -39.66 -47.51 4.82
N LEU A 62 -40.35 -47.80 5.94
CA LEU A 62 -39.98 -47.24 7.26
C LEU A 62 -38.57 -47.64 7.69
N ALA A 63 -38.12 -48.86 7.34
CA ALA A 63 -36.76 -49.31 7.62
C ALA A 63 -35.72 -48.49 6.83
N GLY A 64 -36.07 -48.04 5.63
CA GLY A 64 -35.22 -47.11 4.88
C GLY A 64 -35.20 -45.71 5.47
N GLU A 65 -36.36 -45.14 5.80
CA GLU A 65 -36.42 -43.80 6.40
C GLU A 65 -35.65 -43.75 7.74
N ALA A 66 -35.74 -44.80 8.55
CA ALA A 66 -34.96 -44.93 9.78
C ALA A 66 -33.44 -45.10 9.51
N ALA A 67 -33.06 -45.81 8.44
CA ALA A 67 -31.66 -45.97 8.06
C ALA A 67 -31.05 -44.65 7.55
N ASP A 68 -31.76 -43.94 6.69
CA ASP A 68 -31.32 -42.67 6.11
C ASP A 68 -31.19 -41.59 7.20
N LEU A 69 -32.19 -41.45 8.08
CA LEU A 69 -32.09 -40.51 9.20
C LEU A 69 -30.98 -40.88 10.20
N ALA A 70 -30.71 -42.17 10.40
CA ALA A 70 -29.60 -42.61 11.23
C ALA A 70 -28.23 -42.28 10.60
N LEU A 71 -28.12 -42.28 9.26
CA LEU A 71 -26.92 -41.81 8.56
C LEU A 71 -26.70 -40.32 8.76
N GLU A 72 -27.75 -39.50 8.64
CA GLU A 72 -27.69 -38.04 8.80
C GLU A 72 -27.20 -37.59 10.19
N ILE A 73 -27.50 -38.37 11.23
CA ILE A 73 -27.01 -38.11 12.60
C ILE A 73 -25.72 -38.86 12.96
N GLU A 74 -25.08 -39.48 11.97
CA GLU A 74 -23.84 -40.26 12.13
C GLU A 74 -23.96 -41.46 13.09
N ASP A 75 -25.17 -42.00 13.29
CA ASP A 75 -25.38 -43.23 14.08
C ASP A 75 -25.26 -44.47 13.17
N TRP A 76 -24.02 -44.81 12.85
CA TRP A 76 -23.67 -45.89 11.92
C TRP A 76 -24.24 -47.26 12.35
N ALA A 77 -24.37 -47.50 13.65
CA ALA A 77 -24.84 -48.77 14.18
C ALA A 77 -26.35 -48.95 13.91
N ARG A 78 -27.15 -47.92 14.18
CA ARG A 78 -28.59 -47.93 13.85
C ARG A 78 -28.83 -47.86 12.34
N ALA A 79 -28.03 -47.08 11.62
CA ALA A 79 -28.10 -47.00 10.17
C ALA A 79 -27.92 -48.37 9.51
N GLU A 80 -26.87 -49.12 9.89
CA GLU A 80 -26.64 -50.46 9.34
C GLU A 80 -27.74 -51.45 9.72
N LYS A 81 -28.18 -51.43 10.98
CA LYS A 81 -29.25 -52.30 11.45
C LYS A 81 -30.50 -52.13 10.59
N TRP A 82 -30.92 -50.89 10.36
CA TRP A 82 -32.14 -50.60 9.60
C TRP A 82 -31.95 -50.79 8.09
N ALA A 83 -30.76 -50.48 7.54
CA ALA A 83 -30.43 -50.76 6.14
C ALA A 83 -30.45 -52.26 5.82
N ARG A 84 -29.83 -53.10 6.67
CA ARG A 84 -29.90 -54.56 6.53
C ARG A 84 -31.32 -55.07 6.67
N ARG A 85 -32.10 -54.52 7.60
CA ARG A 85 -33.51 -54.89 7.75
C ARG A 85 -34.34 -54.54 6.52
N ARG A 86 -34.13 -53.37 5.91
CA ARG A 86 -34.76 -53.01 4.63
C ARG A 86 -34.38 -54.01 3.54
N LEU A 87 -33.10 -54.36 3.44
CA LEU A 87 -32.61 -55.33 2.45
C LEU A 87 -33.21 -56.72 2.64
N GLU A 88 -33.38 -57.20 3.88
CA GLU A 88 -34.09 -58.45 4.18
C GLU A 88 -35.54 -58.42 3.69
N LEU A 89 -36.23 -57.29 3.89
CA LEU A 89 -37.63 -57.12 3.54
C LEU A 89 -37.84 -56.92 2.03
N ALA A 90 -36.88 -56.29 1.34
CA ALA A 90 -36.95 -55.97 -0.08
C ALA A 90 -35.59 -56.21 -0.79
N PRO A 91 -35.16 -57.48 -0.97
CA PRO A 91 -33.83 -57.80 -1.51
C PRO A 91 -33.67 -57.55 -3.01
N LYS A 92 -34.79 -57.38 -3.75
CA LYS A 92 -34.82 -57.06 -5.18
C LYS A 92 -35.09 -55.58 -5.47
N ASP A 93 -35.16 -54.75 -4.44
CA ASP A 93 -35.26 -53.30 -4.58
C ASP A 93 -33.84 -52.70 -4.62
N ALA A 94 -33.52 -51.98 -5.71
CA ALA A 94 -32.22 -51.33 -5.85
C ALA A 94 -31.96 -50.32 -4.72
N LYS A 95 -32.99 -49.62 -4.24
CA LYS A 95 -32.87 -48.66 -3.13
C LYS A 95 -32.40 -49.32 -1.83
N SER A 96 -32.76 -50.58 -1.58
CA SER A 96 -32.26 -51.34 -0.42
C SER A 96 -30.74 -51.52 -0.44
N TRP A 97 -30.19 -51.85 -1.61
CA TRP A 97 -28.75 -51.99 -1.80
C TRP A 97 -28.03 -50.65 -1.76
N MET A 98 -28.62 -49.58 -2.31
CA MET A 98 -28.05 -48.23 -2.25
C MET A 98 -27.93 -47.70 -0.82
N ILE A 99 -28.99 -47.84 0.00
CA ILE A 99 -28.96 -47.41 1.40
C ILE A 99 -27.85 -48.16 2.15
N LEU A 100 -27.75 -49.48 1.96
CA LEU A 100 -26.68 -50.27 2.58
C LEU A 100 -25.29 -49.85 2.09
N ALA A 101 -25.14 -49.54 0.80
CA ALA A 101 -23.89 -49.06 0.23
C ALA A 101 -23.43 -47.73 0.86
N ARG A 102 -24.35 -46.77 1.04
CA ARG A 102 -24.06 -45.51 1.74
C ARG A 102 -23.63 -45.74 3.18
N VAL A 103 -24.26 -46.68 3.90
CA VAL A 103 -23.84 -47.05 5.25
C VAL A 103 -22.42 -47.61 5.27
N PHE A 104 -22.08 -48.51 4.36
CA PHE A 104 -20.72 -49.03 4.28
C PHE A 104 -19.71 -47.93 3.96
N TRP A 105 -20.04 -47.02 3.05
CA TRP A 105 -19.19 -45.90 2.71
C TRP A 105 -18.93 -44.99 3.90
N SER A 106 -19.97 -44.54 4.61
CA SER A 106 -19.81 -43.68 5.80
C SER A 106 -19.02 -44.35 6.94
N ARG A 107 -18.92 -45.68 6.93
CA ARG A 107 -18.11 -46.47 7.88
C ARG A 107 -16.67 -46.72 7.42
N GLY A 108 -16.28 -46.24 6.23
CA GLY A 108 -14.98 -46.52 5.62
C GLY A 108 -14.83 -47.95 5.10
N LEU A 109 -15.93 -48.69 4.94
CA LEU A 109 -15.97 -50.04 4.37
C LEU A 109 -16.15 -49.96 2.85
N GLU A 110 -15.09 -49.52 2.18
CA GLU A 110 -15.13 -49.12 0.76
C GLU A 110 -15.45 -50.28 -0.19
N GLU A 111 -14.85 -51.46 0.01
CA GLU A 111 -15.07 -52.63 -0.86
C GLU A 111 -16.51 -53.15 -0.74
N GLU A 112 -17.06 -53.16 0.47
CA GLU A 112 -18.44 -53.53 0.74
C GLU A 112 -19.42 -52.51 0.14
N ALA A 113 -19.09 -51.22 0.17
CA ALA A 113 -19.88 -50.16 -0.47
C ALA A 113 -19.92 -50.33 -1.99
N ILE A 114 -18.75 -50.56 -2.63
CA ILE A 114 -18.64 -50.82 -4.07
C ILE A 114 -19.48 -52.04 -4.46
N ALA A 115 -19.36 -53.15 -3.73
CA ALA A 115 -20.13 -54.37 -4.00
C ALA A 115 -21.65 -54.15 -3.87
N ALA A 116 -22.08 -53.34 -2.90
CA ALA A 116 -23.49 -53.01 -2.70
C ALA A 116 -24.02 -52.07 -3.79
N PHE A 117 -23.25 -51.07 -4.25
CA PHE A 117 -23.63 -50.23 -5.39
C PHE A 117 -23.68 -51.03 -6.70
N ASP A 118 -22.74 -51.95 -6.93
CA ASP A 118 -22.78 -52.89 -8.07
C ASP A 118 -24.03 -53.77 -8.04
N ALA A 119 -24.47 -54.20 -6.85
CA ALA A 119 -25.72 -54.96 -6.69
C ALA A 119 -26.96 -54.10 -6.99
N ALA A 120 -26.96 -52.83 -6.57
CA ALA A 120 -28.02 -51.88 -6.90
C ALA A 120 -28.14 -51.67 -8.42
N LEU A 121 -27.02 -51.43 -9.11
CA LEU A 121 -26.99 -51.20 -10.56
C LEU A 121 -27.35 -52.45 -11.39
N LYS A 122 -27.16 -53.65 -10.86
CA LYS A 122 -27.66 -54.89 -11.49
C LYS A 122 -29.19 -54.97 -11.47
N LEU A 123 -29.82 -54.42 -10.43
CA LEU A 123 -31.27 -54.42 -10.27
C LEU A 123 -31.93 -53.24 -11.00
N ASP A 124 -31.29 -52.07 -10.98
CA ASP A 124 -31.71 -50.88 -11.71
C ASP A 124 -30.52 -50.25 -12.47
N PRO A 125 -30.29 -50.69 -13.73
CA PRO A 125 -29.21 -50.14 -14.56
C PRO A 125 -29.38 -48.66 -14.94
N ALA A 126 -30.54 -48.06 -14.73
CA ALA A 126 -30.84 -46.66 -15.03
C ALA A 126 -30.70 -45.73 -13.81
N SER A 127 -30.29 -46.27 -12.66
CA SER A 127 -30.12 -45.49 -11.43
C SER A 127 -28.94 -44.52 -11.51
N ILE A 128 -29.22 -43.23 -11.70
CA ILE A 128 -28.21 -42.17 -11.71
C ILE A 128 -27.47 -42.05 -10.38
N ASP A 129 -28.18 -42.13 -9.26
CA ASP A 129 -27.59 -41.99 -7.93
C ASP A 129 -26.59 -43.12 -7.63
N ALA A 130 -26.92 -44.35 -8.05
CA ALA A 130 -26.04 -45.50 -7.84
C ALA A 130 -24.79 -45.45 -8.74
N ILE A 131 -24.91 -45.01 -10.00
CA ILE A 131 -23.75 -44.91 -10.90
C ILE A 131 -22.81 -43.77 -10.50
N LEU A 132 -23.33 -42.60 -10.09
CA LEU A 132 -22.50 -41.49 -9.65
C LEU A 132 -21.77 -41.84 -8.35
N SER A 133 -22.49 -42.41 -7.36
CA SER A 133 -21.88 -42.84 -6.10
C SER A 133 -20.80 -43.90 -6.33
N LEU A 134 -21.07 -44.93 -7.14
CA LEU A 134 -20.07 -45.95 -7.48
C LEU A 134 -18.85 -45.35 -8.19
N THR A 135 -19.08 -44.42 -9.12
CA THR A 135 -18.01 -43.75 -9.87
C THR A 135 -17.12 -42.96 -8.93
N GLU A 136 -17.70 -42.21 -7.99
CA GLU A 136 -16.94 -41.43 -7.00
C GLU A 136 -16.01 -42.32 -6.15
N LEU A 137 -16.49 -43.50 -5.74
CA LEU A 137 -15.68 -44.47 -4.99
C LEU A 137 -14.54 -45.08 -5.81
N VAL A 138 -14.83 -45.41 -7.07
CA VAL A 138 -13.90 -46.15 -7.92
C VAL A 138 -12.87 -45.22 -8.58
N ALA A 139 -13.23 -43.97 -8.85
CA ALA A 139 -12.42 -43.01 -9.61
C ALA A 139 -10.99 -42.80 -9.08
N PRO A 140 -10.74 -42.65 -7.76
CA PRO A 140 -9.38 -42.42 -7.25
C PRO A 140 -8.41 -43.58 -7.49
N LYS A 141 -8.90 -44.83 -7.54
CA LYS A 141 -8.09 -46.05 -7.71
C LYS A 141 -8.09 -46.57 -9.14
N GLU A 142 -9.24 -46.51 -9.80
CA GLU A 142 -9.47 -47.09 -11.13
C GLU A 142 -10.20 -46.09 -12.05
N PRO A 143 -9.55 -44.97 -12.46
CA PRO A 143 -10.21 -43.90 -13.24
C PRO A 143 -10.74 -44.40 -14.60
N GLN A 144 -10.08 -45.39 -15.21
CA GLN A 144 -10.54 -46.01 -16.46
C GLN A 144 -11.80 -46.84 -16.28
N ARG A 145 -11.95 -47.51 -15.12
CA ARG A 145 -13.17 -48.26 -14.79
C ARG A 145 -14.32 -47.29 -14.56
N ALA A 146 -14.09 -46.23 -13.78
CA ALA A 146 -15.07 -45.17 -13.54
C ALA A 146 -15.55 -44.53 -14.86
N ARG A 147 -14.62 -44.20 -15.77
CA ARG A 147 -14.96 -43.70 -17.11
C ARG A 147 -15.81 -44.67 -17.91
N ALA A 148 -15.41 -45.95 -17.98
CA ALA A 148 -16.14 -46.96 -18.74
C ALA A 148 -17.57 -47.17 -18.22
N LEU A 149 -17.76 -47.08 -16.90
CA LEU A 149 -19.06 -47.11 -16.23
C LEU A 149 -19.94 -45.93 -16.67
N LEU A 150 -19.42 -44.70 -16.57
CA LEU A 150 -20.14 -43.49 -16.97
C LEU A 150 -20.45 -43.44 -18.48
N GLU A 151 -19.49 -43.79 -19.33
CA GLU A 151 -19.69 -43.79 -20.79
C GLU A 151 -20.73 -44.82 -21.24
N ARG A 152 -20.76 -45.99 -20.59
CA ARG A 152 -21.81 -46.98 -20.82
C ARG A 152 -23.17 -46.46 -20.36
N PHE A 153 -23.25 -45.93 -19.14
CA PHE A 153 -24.48 -45.38 -18.60
C PHE A 153 -25.04 -44.25 -19.49
N LEU A 154 -24.18 -43.36 -19.99
CA LEU A 154 -24.55 -42.26 -20.89
C LEU A 154 -25.12 -42.75 -22.22
N ARG A 155 -24.56 -43.81 -22.80
CA ARG A 155 -25.08 -44.38 -24.05
C ARG A 155 -26.49 -44.93 -23.89
N ASP A 156 -26.77 -45.56 -22.75
CA ASP A 156 -28.03 -46.22 -22.47
C ASP A 156 -29.08 -45.23 -21.92
N ASN A 157 -28.65 -44.15 -21.25
CA ASN A 157 -29.51 -43.18 -20.57
C ASN A 157 -29.15 -41.72 -20.95
N PRO A 158 -29.46 -41.26 -22.19
CA PRO A 158 -29.08 -39.94 -22.67
C PRO A 158 -29.73 -38.78 -21.91
N ASP A 159 -30.84 -39.01 -21.21
CA ASP A 159 -31.55 -37.99 -20.43
C ASP A 159 -30.75 -37.49 -19.21
N HIS A 160 -29.75 -38.27 -18.76
CA HIS A 160 -28.85 -37.89 -17.66
C HIS A 160 -27.53 -37.28 -18.15
N ALA A 161 -27.45 -36.91 -19.43
CA ALA A 161 -26.19 -36.50 -20.06
C ALA A 161 -25.49 -35.34 -19.35
N ALA A 162 -26.20 -34.33 -18.84
CA ALA A 162 -25.59 -33.20 -18.14
C ALA A 162 -24.77 -33.66 -16.92
N LYS A 163 -25.39 -34.42 -16.01
CA LYS A 163 -24.74 -34.93 -14.78
C LYS A 163 -23.58 -35.87 -15.09
N VAL A 164 -23.74 -36.75 -16.06
CA VAL A 164 -22.69 -37.71 -16.44
C VAL A 164 -21.50 -37.01 -17.11
N LEU A 165 -21.74 -35.99 -17.93
CA LEU A 165 -20.68 -35.19 -18.55
C LEU A 165 -19.90 -34.36 -17.51
N HIS A 166 -20.55 -33.89 -16.43
CA HIS A 166 -19.87 -33.23 -15.32
C HIS A 166 -18.84 -34.16 -14.66
N GLU A 167 -19.24 -35.38 -14.30
CA GLU A 167 -18.32 -36.35 -13.70
C GLU A 167 -17.23 -36.83 -14.66
N LEU A 168 -17.55 -37.05 -15.93
CA LEU A 168 -16.53 -37.35 -16.95
C LEU A 168 -15.53 -36.19 -17.12
N GLY A 169 -15.99 -34.94 -16.97
CA GLY A 169 -15.13 -33.76 -16.98
C GLY A 169 -14.18 -33.70 -15.79
N LYS A 170 -14.66 -34.05 -14.58
CA LYS A 170 -13.82 -34.18 -13.37
C LYS A 170 -12.75 -35.27 -13.55
N LEU A 171 -13.11 -36.42 -14.10
CA LEU A 171 -12.17 -37.50 -14.41
C LEU A 171 -11.11 -37.06 -15.42
N ASP A 172 -11.50 -36.38 -16.50
CA ASP A 172 -10.54 -35.83 -17.47
C ASP A 172 -9.56 -34.85 -16.79
N ALA A 173 -10.04 -34.00 -15.88
CA ALA A 173 -9.20 -33.06 -15.14
C ALA A 173 -8.19 -33.76 -14.22
N GLN A 174 -8.61 -34.81 -13.51
CA GLN A 174 -7.72 -35.65 -12.68
C GLN A 174 -6.60 -36.30 -13.52
N GLU A 175 -6.91 -36.66 -14.76
CA GLU A 175 -5.95 -37.23 -15.73
C GLU A 175 -5.16 -36.15 -16.50
N ALA A 176 -5.25 -34.88 -16.10
CA ALA A 176 -4.63 -33.72 -16.74
C ALA A 176 -5.06 -33.49 -18.22
N ARG A 177 -6.21 -34.02 -18.62
CA ARG A 177 -6.82 -33.82 -19.95
C ARG A 177 -7.72 -32.60 -19.97
N TYR A 178 -7.14 -31.44 -19.70
CA TYR A 178 -7.91 -30.20 -19.46
C TYR A 178 -8.78 -29.77 -20.65
N SER A 179 -8.34 -29.96 -21.89
CA SER A 179 -9.14 -29.64 -23.08
C SER A 179 -10.42 -30.48 -23.16
N ASP A 180 -10.32 -31.76 -22.85
CA ASP A 180 -11.44 -32.70 -22.87
C ASP A 180 -12.40 -32.40 -21.71
N ALA A 181 -11.84 -32.09 -20.53
CA ALA A 181 -12.60 -31.68 -19.35
C ALA A 181 -13.45 -30.44 -19.65
N VAL A 182 -12.82 -29.37 -20.15
CA VAL A 182 -13.51 -28.11 -20.51
C VAL A 182 -14.61 -28.35 -21.53
N ALA A 183 -14.36 -29.17 -22.56
CA ALA A 183 -15.36 -29.48 -23.57
C ALA A 183 -16.59 -30.21 -22.99
N LYS A 184 -16.37 -31.18 -22.08
CA LYS A 184 -17.47 -31.92 -21.42
C LYS A 184 -18.25 -31.06 -20.45
N LEU A 185 -17.56 -30.24 -19.63
CA LEU A 185 -18.19 -29.35 -18.66
C LEU A 185 -19.04 -28.27 -19.35
N ARG A 186 -18.54 -27.67 -20.43
CA ARG A 186 -19.35 -26.72 -21.24
C ARG A 186 -20.58 -27.39 -21.82
N ARG A 187 -20.43 -28.60 -22.38
CA ARG A 187 -21.57 -29.36 -22.91
C ARG A 187 -22.58 -29.74 -21.82
N ALA A 188 -22.13 -30.04 -20.61
CA ALA A 188 -23.02 -30.30 -19.48
C ALA A 188 -23.88 -29.08 -19.15
N ILE A 189 -23.27 -27.89 -19.11
CA ILE A 189 -23.96 -26.60 -18.91
C ILE A 189 -24.95 -26.32 -20.06
N ASP A 190 -24.56 -26.56 -21.31
CA ASP A 190 -25.44 -26.34 -22.47
C ASP A 190 -26.68 -27.24 -22.47
N LEU A 191 -26.58 -28.43 -21.87
CA LEU A 191 -27.69 -29.39 -21.77
C LEU A 191 -28.64 -29.06 -20.62
N ASP A 192 -28.11 -28.56 -19.51
CA ASP A 192 -28.88 -28.15 -18.33
C ASP A 192 -28.23 -26.95 -17.64
N ASP A 193 -28.77 -25.76 -17.90
CA ASP A 193 -28.30 -24.53 -17.27
C ASP A 193 -28.92 -24.30 -15.89
N SER A 194 -30.00 -25.02 -15.55
CA SER A 194 -30.82 -24.76 -14.34
C SER A 194 -30.12 -25.14 -13.04
N GLU A 195 -29.20 -26.10 -13.09
CA GLU A 195 -28.33 -26.53 -11.99
C GLU A 195 -26.84 -26.38 -12.36
N SER A 196 -26.48 -25.35 -13.14
CA SER A 196 -25.13 -25.22 -13.71
C SER A 196 -24.05 -24.73 -12.74
N ASP A 197 -24.40 -24.15 -11.59
CA ASP A 197 -23.42 -23.54 -10.67
C ASP A 197 -22.31 -24.49 -10.19
N PRO A 198 -22.60 -25.73 -9.72
CA PRO A 198 -21.55 -26.68 -9.38
C PRO A 198 -20.66 -27.06 -10.57
N VAL A 199 -21.25 -27.15 -11.77
CA VAL A 199 -20.52 -27.45 -13.02
C VAL A 199 -19.61 -26.29 -13.40
N ARG A 200 -20.08 -25.04 -13.23
CA ARG A 200 -19.31 -23.82 -13.45
C ARG A 200 -18.16 -23.67 -12.45
N MET A 201 -18.37 -24.04 -11.19
CA MET A 201 -17.30 -24.10 -10.19
C MET A 201 -16.19 -25.06 -10.63
N THR A 202 -16.55 -26.31 -10.97
CA THR A 202 -15.57 -27.28 -11.49
C THR A 202 -14.90 -26.78 -12.77
N LEU A 203 -15.64 -26.15 -13.69
CA LEU A 203 -15.07 -25.57 -14.90
C LEU A 203 -14.08 -24.45 -14.59
N GLY A 204 -14.40 -23.56 -13.65
CA GLY A 204 -13.49 -22.53 -13.16
C GLY A 204 -12.19 -23.11 -12.62
N GLU A 205 -12.27 -24.14 -11.77
CA GLU A 205 -11.11 -24.82 -11.17
C GLU A 205 -10.21 -25.45 -12.25
N VAL A 206 -10.82 -26.13 -13.23
CA VAL A 206 -10.09 -26.72 -14.36
C VAL A 206 -9.40 -25.64 -15.21
N LEU A 207 -10.07 -24.50 -15.41
CA LEU A 207 -9.51 -23.36 -16.15
C LEU A 207 -8.35 -22.71 -15.38
N GLU A 208 -8.43 -22.61 -14.06
CA GLU A 208 -7.31 -22.15 -13.23
C GLU A 208 -6.09 -23.07 -13.33
N ILE A 209 -6.29 -24.39 -13.15
CA ILE A 209 -5.20 -25.38 -13.20
C ILE A 209 -4.55 -25.38 -14.60
N SER A 210 -5.34 -25.18 -15.65
CA SER A 210 -4.86 -25.06 -17.03
C SER A 210 -4.35 -23.66 -17.40
N GLN A 211 -4.27 -22.73 -16.44
CA GLN A 211 -3.75 -21.37 -16.56
C GLN A 211 -4.56 -20.43 -17.46
N ASP A 212 -5.83 -20.74 -17.75
CA ASP A 212 -6.78 -19.82 -18.39
C ASP A 212 -7.55 -19.00 -17.33
N THR A 213 -6.81 -18.15 -16.62
CA THR A 213 -7.32 -17.35 -15.49
C THR A 213 -8.49 -16.46 -15.87
N ILE A 214 -8.51 -15.91 -17.10
CA ILE A 214 -9.60 -15.02 -17.55
C ILE A 214 -10.90 -15.83 -17.72
N ALA A 215 -10.82 -17.00 -18.35
CA ALA A 215 -11.99 -17.85 -18.49
C ALA A 215 -12.49 -18.34 -17.13
N ALA A 216 -11.57 -18.70 -16.21
CA ALA A 216 -11.93 -19.11 -14.85
C ALA A 216 -12.72 -18.03 -14.12
N ILE A 217 -12.18 -16.80 -14.08
CA ILE A 217 -12.85 -15.63 -13.45
C ILE A 217 -14.25 -15.42 -14.03
N ASN A 218 -14.43 -15.59 -15.34
CA ASN A 218 -15.72 -15.42 -15.98
C ASN A 218 -16.74 -16.48 -15.57
N GLU A 219 -16.33 -17.73 -15.35
CA GLU A 219 -17.23 -18.77 -14.84
C GLU A 219 -17.58 -18.54 -13.37
N TYR A 220 -16.60 -18.16 -12.53
CA TYR A 220 -16.89 -17.80 -11.13
C TYR A 220 -17.81 -16.60 -10.98
N ARG A 221 -17.69 -15.59 -11.86
CA ARG A 221 -18.62 -14.45 -11.86
C ARG A 221 -20.06 -14.85 -12.18
N LYS A 222 -20.27 -15.92 -12.96
CA LYS A 222 -21.63 -16.44 -13.23
C LYS A 222 -22.19 -17.13 -11.99
N VAL A 223 -21.37 -17.90 -11.27
CA VAL A 223 -21.75 -18.50 -9.97
C VAL A 223 -22.03 -17.41 -8.93
N LEU A 224 -21.19 -16.38 -8.85
CA LEU A 224 -21.42 -15.26 -7.93
C LEU A 224 -22.71 -14.48 -8.27
N ALA A 225 -23.18 -14.52 -9.52
CA ALA A 225 -24.43 -13.86 -9.90
C ALA A 225 -25.67 -14.59 -9.34
N SER A 226 -25.62 -15.91 -9.14
CA SER A 226 -26.69 -16.69 -8.51
C SER A 226 -26.57 -16.73 -6.98
N ILE A 227 -25.34 -16.61 -6.44
CA ILE A 227 -25.05 -16.58 -5.00
C ILE A 227 -24.27 -15.29 -4.64
N PRO A 228 -24.92 -14.11 -4.60
CA PRO A 228 -24.22 -12.82 -4.48
C PRO A 228 -23.48 -12.57 -3.15
N ASP A 229 -23.77 -13.38 -2.13
CA ASP A 229 -23.18 -13.27 -0.79
C ASP A 229 -22.09 -14.33 -0.53
N ASP A 230 -21.61 -15.02 -1.57
CA ASP A 230 -20.40 -15.86 -1.49
C ASP A 230 -19.14 -14.98 -1.50
N TYR A 231 -18.82 -14.42 -0.34
CA TYR A 231 -17.69 -13.52 -0.16
C TYR A 231 -16.34 -14.23 -0.29
N GLU A 232 -16.27 -15.54 -0.05
CA GLU A 232 -15.06 -16.33 -0.24
C GLU A 232 -14.75 -16.47 -1.73
N LEU A 233 -15.76 -16.82 -2.55
CA LEU A 233 -15.63 -16.84 -4.01
C LEU A 233 -15.28 -15.46 -4.57
N TRP A 234 -15.87 -14.39 -4.02
CA TRP A 234 -15.55 -13.03 -4.46
C TRP A 234 -14.10 -12.65 -4.13
N ALA A 235 -13.60 -12.99 -2.93
CA ALA A 235 -12.20 -12.78 -2.57
C ALA A 235 -11.27 -13.59 -3.50
N HIS A 236 -11.63 -14.83 -3.82
CA HIS A 236 -10.88 -15.67 -4.76
C HIS A 236 -10.79 -15.07 -6.16
N ILE A 237 -11.91 -14.56 -6.70
CA ILE A 237 -11.93 -13.80 -7.96
C ILE A 237 -10.95 -12.62 -7.87
N ALA A 238 -10.98 -11.85 -6.79
CA ALA A 238 -10.09 -10.70 -6.61
C ALA A 238 -8.61 -11.13 -6.55
N ASP A 239 -8.28 -12.24 -5.90
CA ASP A 239 -6.93 -12.81 -5.87
C ASP A 239 -6.45 -13.28 -7.25
N LEU A 240 -7.33 -13.87 -8.07
CA LEU A 240 -7.02 -14.24 -9.45
C LEU A 240 -6.74 -13.00 -10.32
N GLU A 241 -7.44 -11.90 -10.09
CA GLU A 241 -7.17 -10.60 -10.73
C GLU A 241 -5.77 -10.07 -10.35
N VAL A 242 -5.33 -10.28 -9.10
CA VAL A 242 -3.96 -9.97 -8.65
C VAL A 242 -2.94 -10.87 -9.33
N ALA A 243 -3.18 -12.17 -9.35
CA ALA A 243 -2.26 -13.17 -9.91
C ALA A 243 -1.97 -12.94 -11.40
N ARG A 244 -2.96 -12.46 -12.17
CA ARG A 244 -2.78 -12.07 -13.58
C ARG A 244 -2.17 -10.67 -13.78
N GLY A 245 -1.86 -9.95 -12.71
CA GLY A 245 -1.23 -8.63 -12.73
C GLY A 245 -2.18 -7.45 -12.98
N ASP A 246 -3.49 -7.65 -13.01
CA ASP A 246 -4.46 -6.56 -13.18
C ASP A 246 -4.89 -5.99 -11.84
N VAL A 247 -3.96 -5.23 -11.25
CA VAL A 247 -4.15 -4.60 -9.95
C VAL A 247 -5.34 -3.63 -9.94
N LYS A 248 -5.70 -3.06 -11.09
CA LYS A 248 -6.86 -2.16 -11.20
C LYS A 248 -8.16 -2.92 -11.05
N ALA A 249 -8.30 -4.07 -11.71
CA ALA A 249 -9.45 -4.95 -11.56
C ALA A 249 -9.54 -5.50 -10.13
N ALA A 250 -8.43 -5.99 -9.58
CA ALA A 250 -8.36 -6.47 -8.20
C ALA A 250 -8.79 -5.39 -7.20
N ARG A 251 -8.27 -4.16 -7.33
CA ARG A 251 -8.64 -3.02 -6.46
C ARG A 251 -10.14 -2.73 -6.52
N ALA A 252 -10.75 -2.84 -7.70
CA ALA A 252 -12.19 -2.63 -7.86
C ALA A 252 -13.01 -3.73 -7.15
N GLU A 253 -12.59 -4.99 -7.24
CA GLU A 253 -13.28 -6.10 -6.57
C GLU A 253 -13.13 -6.02 -5.05
N PHE A 254 -11.92 -5.79 -4.52
CA PHE A 254 -11.71 -5.65 -3.08
C PHE A 254 -12.45 -4.44 -2.48
N LEU A 255 -12.55 -3.31 -3.21
CA LEU A 255 -13.36 -2.17 -2.76
C LEU A 255 -14.85 -2.51 -2.69
N ARG A 256 -15.37 -3.28 -3.65
CA ARG A 256 -16.77 -3.73 -3.62
C ARG A 256 -17.01 -4.74 -2.50
N LEU A 257 -16.11 -5.69 -2.31
CA LEU A 257 -16.15 -6.66 -1.23
C LEU A 257 -16.16 -5.95 0.13
N LYS A 258 -15.24 -5.00 0.37
CA LYS A 258 -15.25 -4.17 1.57
C LYS A 258 -16.52 -3.32 1.70
N GLY A 259 -17.10 -2.86 0.60
CA GLY A 259 -18.39 -2.15 0.61
C GLY A 259 -19.56 -3.02 1.11
N LYS A 260 -19.49 -4.34 0.93
CA LYS A 260 -20.49 -5.30 1.41
C LYS A 260 -20.18 -5.83 2.80
N ARG A 261 -18.91 -6.11 3.06
CA ARG A 261 -18.35 -6.53 4.35
C ARG A 261 -17.24 -5.56 4.77
N PRO A 262 -17.59 -4.47 5.48
CA PRO A 262 -16.63 -3.44 5.88
C PRO A 262 -15.43 -3.97 6.69
N ASP A 263 -15.64 -5.06 7.41
CA ASP A 263 -14.68 -5.72 8.28
C ASP A 263 -14.01 -6.95 7.65
N ASP A 264 -14.20 -7.20 6.35
CA ASP A 264 -13.64 -8.37 5.65
C ASP A 264 -12.11 -8.43 5.77
N PRO A 265 -11.54 -9.50 6.35
CA PRO A 265 -10.10 -9.57 6.60
C PRO A 265 -9.24 -9.48 5.35
N VAL A 266 -9.63 -10.17 4.28
CA VAL A 266 -8.85 -10.26 3.04
C VAL A 266 -8.88 -8.92 2.32
N ALA A 267 -10.07 -8.33 2.15
CA ALA A 267 -10.21 -7.04 1.51
C ALA A 267 -9.48 -5.93 2.28
N CYS A 268 -9.62 -5.89 3.61
CA CYS A 268 -8.93 -4.89 4.42
C CYS A 268 -7.40 -5.02 4.34
N ALA A 269 -6.87 -6.24 4.44
CA ALA A 269 -5.43 -6.48 4.36
C ALA A 269 -4.86 -6.16 2.98
N TRP A 270 -5.53 -6.58 1.92
CA TRP A 270 -5.08 -6.32 0.55
C TRP A 270 -5.11 -4.83 0.22
N LEU A 271 -6.23 -4.14 0.52
CA LEU A 271 -6.36 -2.70 0.26
C LEU A 271 -5.36 -1.89 1.09
N ALA A 272 -5.05 -2.32 2.32
CA ALA A 272 -4.03 -1.68 3.14
C ALA A 272 -2.62 -1.86 2.55
N ALA A 273 -2.27 -3.05 2.08
CA ALA A 273 -0.99 -3.32 1.43
C ALA A 273 -0.84 -2.54 0.10
N ASP A 274 -1.93 -2.40 -0.65
CA ASP A 274 -1.96 -1.62 -1.88
C ASP A 274 -1.80 -0.11 -1.59
N ALA A 275 -2.39 0.42 -0.51
CA ALA A 275 -2.16 1.78 -0.04
C ALA A 275 -0.73 2.01 0.52
N GLU A 276 -0.15 1.01 1.19
CA GLU A 276 1.24 1.03 1.64
C GLU A 276 2.20 1.16 0.46
N ARG A 277 1.97 0.42 -0.63
CA ARG A 277 2.76 0.51 -1.86
C ARG A 277 2.70 1.91 -2.50
N ASP A 278 1.56 2.58 -2.36
CA ASP A 278 1.37 3.97 -2.80
C ASP A 278 1.98 4.99 -1.80
N GLY A 279 2.56 4.53 -0.68
CA GLY A 279 3.14 5.37 0.38
C GLY A 279 2.11 6.05 1.30
N ASP A 280 0.82 5.75 1.14
CA ASP A 280 -0.27 6.33 1.91
C ASP A 280 -0.52 5.52 3.19
N PHE A 281 0.42 5.61 4.13
CA PHE A 281 0.36 4.90 5.41
C PHE A 281 -0.84 5.29 6.26
N ARG A 282 -1.35 6.52 6.13
CA ARG A 282 -2.56 6.95 6.85
C ARG A 282 -3.76 6.16 6.36
N ARG A 283 -3.96 6.08 5.05
CA ARG A 283 -5.05 5.30 4.46
C ARG A 283 -4.89 3.80 4.72
N ALA A 284 -3.66 3.28 4.64
CA ALA A 284 -3.38 1.88 4.95
C ALA A 284 -3.80 1.53 6.40
N GLY A 285 -3.49 2.42 7.36
CA GLY A 285 -3.92 2.29 8.75
C GLY A 285 -5.45 2.27 8.92
N GLU A 286 -6.17 3.22 8.30
CA GLU A 286 -7.64 3.26 8.38
C GLU A 286 -8.30 2.02 7.76
N LEU A 287 -7.82 1.56 6.61
CA LEU A 287 -8.34 0.35 5.95
C LEU A 287 -8.17 -0.89 6.82
N LEU A 288 -6.99 -1.01 7.45
CA LEU A 288 -6.65 -2.19 8.24
C LEU A 288 -7.38 -2.22 9.58
N LYS A 289 -7.65 -1.04 10.17
CA LYS A 289 -8.35 -0.86 11.46
C LYS A 289 -9.75 -1.49 11.49
N ASP A 290 -10.42 -1.57 10.35
CA ASP A 290 -11.75 -2.18 10.24
C ASP A 290 -11.71 -3.72 10.24
N SER A 291 -10.55 -4.33 9.99
CA SER A 291 -10.44 -5.77 9.78
C SER A 291 -10.87 -6.58 11.01
N ALA A 292 -11.82 -7.49 10.82
CA ALA A 292 -12.29 -8.41 11.84
C ALA A 292 -11.19 -9.37 12.34
N ALA A 293 -10.08 -9.53 11.61
CA ALA A 293 -8.96 -10.39 12.01
C ALA A 293 -8.01 -9.74 13.03
N LEU A 294 -8.08 -8.42 13.23
CA LEU A 294 -7.20 -7.70 14.18
C LEU A 294 -7.27 -8.20 15.63
N LYS A 295 -8.39 -8.82 16.01
CA LYS A 295 -8.62 -9.38 17.36
C LYS A 295 -7.72 -10.59 17.65
N ASP A 296 -7.36 -11.36 16.63
CA ASP A 296 -6.72 -12.67 16.77
C ASP A 296 -5.43 -12.81 15.95
N ASP A 297 -5.15 -11.90 15.01
CA ASP A 297 -3.92 -11.90 14.21
C ASP A 297 -2.89 -10.85 14.70
N PRO A 298 -1.80 -11.27 15.37
CA PRO A 298 -0.75 -10.35 15.80
C PRO A 298 -0.04 -9.65 14.63
N THR A 299 0.05 -10.29 13.47
CA THR A 299 0.74 -9.73 12.29
C THR A 299 -0.02 -8.54 11.71
N LEU A 300 -1.35 -8.62 11.62
CA LEU A 300 -2.17 -7.47 11.20
C LEU A 300 -2.13 -6.35 12.24
N HIS A 301 -2.13 -6.71 13.52
CA HIS A 301 -2.04 -5.72 14.61
C HIS A 301 -0.69 -4.96 14.59
N LEU A 302 0.40 -5.66 14.27
CA LEU A 302 1.72 -5.09 14.05
C LEU A 302 1.76 -4.15 12.85
N ARG A 303 1.22 -4.59 11.70
CA ARG A 303 1.12 -3.75 10.50
C ARG A 303 0.33 -2.47 10.76
N LEU A 304 -0.78 -2.56 11.51
CA LEU A 304 -1.54 -1.38 11.91
C LEU A 304 -0.71 -0.42 12.76
N GLY A 305 0.01 -0.93 13.77
CA GLY A 305 0.91 -0.12 14.58
C GLY A 305 2.02 0.54 13.76
N TYR A 306 2.60 -0.19 12.81
CA TYR A 306 3.59 0.34 11.87
C TYR A 306 3.04 1.47 10.99
N TYR A 307 1.87 1.27 10.37
CA TYR A 307 1.23 2.30 9.54
C TYR A 307 0.89 3.56 10.36
N GLN A 308 0.47 3.38 11.61
CA GLN A 308 0.25 4.50 12.54
C GLN A 308 1.54 5.24 12.87
N LEU A 309 2.68 4.57 13.07
CA LEU A 309 3.98 5.23 13.27
C LEU A 309 4.41 6.01 12.02
N GLN A 310 4.38 5.39 10.84
CA GLN A 310 4.80 6.02 9.59
C GLN A 310 3.93 7.22 9.18
N SER A 311 2.66 7.24 9.60
CA SER A 311 1.75 8.37 9.37
C SER A 311 1.82 9.48 10.45
N GLY A 312 2.72 9.35 11.44
CA GLY A 312 2.91 10.30 12.55
C GLY A 312 1.92 10.13 13.71
N GLY A 313 1.04 9.12 13.65
CA GLY A 313 0.06 8.76 14.68
C GLY A 313 0.67 8.02 15.87
N VAL A 314 1.79 8.51 16.43
CA VAL A 314 2.59 7.79 17.44
C VAL A 314 1.76 7.39 18.67
N LYS A 315 0.87 8.27 19.16
CA LYS A 315 -0.01 7.96 20.31
C LYS A 315 -1.05 6.88 20.01
N GLU A 316 -1.48 6.75 18.77
CA GLU A 316 -2.39 5.69 18.33
C GLU A 316 -1.64 4.38 18.21
N ALA A 317 -0.48 4.40 17.55
CA ALA A 317 0.42 3.25 17.46
C ALA A 317 0.73 2.67 18.84
N MET A 318 1.09 3.52 19.80
CA MET A 318 1.39 3.06 21.17
C MET A 318 0.19 2.41 21.86
N ARG A 319 -1.03 2.91 21.64
CA ARG A 319 -2.24 2.26 22.19
C ARG A 319 -2.49 0.90 21.56
N THR A 320 -2.41 0.83 20.22
CA THR A 320 -2.57 -0.40 19.43
C THR A 320 -1.54 -1.44 19.87
N LEU A 321 -0.26 -1.09 19.82
CA LEU A 321 0.84 -2.00 20.14
C LEU A 321 0.87 -2.41 21.63
N ALA A 322 0.48 -1.53 22.56
CA ALA A 322 0.36 -1.90 23.98
C ALA A 322 -0.78 -2.90 24.22
N ALA A 323 -1.92 -2.74 23.53
CA ALA A 323 -3.01 -3.72 23.56
C ALA A 323 -2.54 -5.07 22.97
N ALA A 324 -1.81 -5.04 21.85
CA ALA A 324 -1.19 -6.21 21.26
C ALA A 324 -0.23 -6.92 22.23
N ARG A 325 0.63 -6.17 22.92
CA ARG A 325 1.61 -6.72 23.87
C ARG A 325 0.93 -7.40 25.06
N LYS A 326 -0.23 -6.90 25.50
CA LYS A 326 -1.02 -7.57 26.54
C LYS A 326 -1.59 -8.92 26.06
N ARG A 327 -1.99 -9.01 24.80
CA ARG A 327 -2.56 -10.22 24.18
C ARG A 327 -1.48 -11.26 23.83
N TRP A 328 -0.34 -10.79 23.31
CA TRP A 328 0.77 -11.62 22.84
C TRP A 328 2.10 -11.19 23.50
N PRO A 329 2.27 -11.43 24.82
CA PRO A 329 3.38 -10.89 25.61
C PRO A 329 4.76 -11.46 25.24
N LYS A 330 4.83 -12.54 24.45
CA LYS A 330 6.08 -13.16 24.01
C LYS A 330 6.47 -12.85 22.57
N ASP A 331 5.65 -12.08 21.85
CA ASP A 331 5.96 -11.69 20.47
C ASP A 331 7.00 -10.56 20.47
N ASP A 332 8.22 -10.89 20.04
CA ASP A 332 9.35 -9.96 19.99
C ASP A 332 9.13 -8.83 18.98
N ARG A 333 8.37 -9.07 17.90
CA ARG A 333 8.06 -8.05 16.89
C ARG A 333 7.24 -6.93 17.52
N ILE A 334 6.31 -7.25 18.42
CA ILE A 334 5.51 -6.25 19.14
C ILE A 334 6.41 -5.39 20.04
N ALA A 335 7.39 -6.01 20.72
CA ALA A 335 8.35 -5.27 21.53
C ALA A 335 9.24 -4.34 20.66
N TYR A 336 9.65 -4.80 19.48
CA TYR A 336 10.41 -3.98 18.52
C TYR A 336 9.63 -2.74 18.08
N TYR A 337 8.39 -2.88 17.60
CA TYR A 337 7.60 -1.71 17.17
C TYR A 337 7.21 -0.79 18.33
N LEU A 338 6.99 -1.33 19.55
CA LEU A 338 6.83 -0.50 20.75
C LEU A 338 8.09 0.31 21.03
N ALA A 339 9.28 -0.27 20.83
CA ALA A 339 10.53 0.46 21.03
C ALA A 339 10.67 1.63 20.05
N LEU A 340 10.31 1.44 18.78
CA LEU A 340 10.27 2.52 17.79
C LEU A 340 9.33 3.64 18.23
N GLY A 341 8.12 3.30 18.67
CA GLY A 341 7.16 4.30 19.16
C GLY A 341 7.62 5.03 20.43
N HIS A 342 8.35 4.35 21.33
CA HIS A 342 8.96 5.00 22.49
C HIS A 342 10.12 5.94 22.08
N ASP A 343 10.94 5.60 21.08
CA ASP A 343 11.98 6.51 20.58
C ASP A 343 11.37 7.77 19.94
N ASP A 344 10.30 7.61 19.16
CA ASP A 344 9.56 8.74 18.55
C ASP A 344 8.94 9.68 19.60
N LEU A 345 8.54 9.14 20.77
CA LEU A 345 8.08 9.93 21.92
C LEU A 345 9.23 10.55 22.74
N GLY A 346 10.49 10.23 22.42
CA GLY A 346 11.66 10.62 23.19
C GLY A 346 11.86 9.81 24.49
N GLU A 347 11.08 8.77 24.70
CA GLU A 347 11.13 7.84 25.85
C GLU A 347 12.23 6.78 25.63
N ARG A 348 13.44 7.26 25.34
CA ARG A 348 14.59 6.45 24.92
C ARG A 348 15.00 5.35 25.91
N PRO A 349 14.91 5.52 27.25
CA PRO A 349 15.19 4.43 28.19
C PRO A 349 14.28 3.21 28.00
N GLN A 350 12.99 3.44 27.72
CA GLN A 350 11.99 2.40 27.48
C GLN A 350 12.27 1.69 26.15
N ALA A 351 12.59 2.45 25.09
CA ALA A 351 12.99 1.90 23.80
C ALA A 351 14.22 0.98 23.92
N VAL A 352 15.27 1.43 24.63
CA VAL A 352 16.48 0.62 24.87
C VAL A 352 16.16 -0.66 25.63
N ALA A 353 15.30 -0.60 26.65
CA ALA A 353 14.91 -1.79 27.42
C ALA A 353 14.19 -2.83 26.55
N LEU A 354 13.24 -2.38 25.72
CA LEU A 354 12.50 -3.25 24.79
C LEU A 354 13.42 -3.85 23.71
N LEU A 355 14.32 -3.07 23.12
CA LEU A 355 15.26 -3.59 22.11
C LEU A 355 16.23 -4.62 22.69
N ARG A 356 16.66 -4.45 23.94
CA ARG A 356 17.44 -5.46 24.66
C ARG A 356 16.63 -6.74 24.89
N GLU A 357 15.33 -6.63 25.15
CA GLU A 357 14.44 -7.79 25.27
C GLU A 357 14.32 -8.52 23.91
N VAL A 358 14.14 -7.79 22.81
CA VAL A 358 14.12 -8.36 21.45
C VAL A 358 15.42 -9.12 21.17
N LEU A 359 16.57 -8.51 21.44
CA LEU A 359 17.89 -9.13 21.21
C LEU A 359 18.20 -10.29 22.16
N ALA A 360 17.55 -10.36 23.32
CA ALA A 360 17.65 -11.52 24.20
C ALA A 360 16.91 -12.74 23.61
N ILE A 361 15.81 -12.52 22.88
CA ILE A 361 15.04 -13.57 22.21
C ILE A 361 15.67 -13.93 20.86
N LYS A 362 16.06 -12.92 20.08
CA LYS A 362 16.68 -13.05 18.76
C LYS A 362 18.01 -12.29 18.70
N PRO A 363 19.11 -12.90 19.15
CA PRO A 363 20.42 -12.24 19.12
C PRO A 363 20.89 -11.82 17.72
N GLY A 364 20.45 -12.51 16.66
CA GLY A 364 20.79 -12.16 15.27
C GLY A 364 19.90 -11.09 14.63
N ASP A 365 18.99 -10.44 15.37
CA ASP A 365 18.10 -9.42 14.81
C ASP A 365 18.89 -8.14 14.49
N ARG A 366 19.22 -7.97 13.21
CA ARG A 366 20.02 -6.85 12.70
C ARG A 366 19.33 -5.51 12.97
N ASP A 367 18.02 -5.42 12.73
CA ASP A 367 17.28 -4.16 12.80
C ASP A 367 17.12 -3.71 14.25
N ALA A 368 16.79 -4.63 15.17
CA ALA A 368 16.77 -4.34 16.59
C ALA A 368 18.13 -3.89 17.12
N ARG A 369 19.23 -4.52 16.67
CA ARG A 369 20.59 -4.14 17.06
C ARG A 369 20.99 -2.78 16.50
N TRP A 370 20.66 -2.50 15.25
CA TRP A 370 20.85 -1.18 14.64
C TRP A 370 20.13 -0.09 15.42
N GLN A 371 18.84 -0.27 15.71
CA GLN A 371 18.05 0.71 16.45
C GLN A 371 18.57 0.91 17.88
N LEU A 372 19.00 -0.16 18.54
CA LEU A 372 19.61 -0.05 19.87
C LEU A 372 20.88 0.81 19.81
N ALA A 373 21.75 0.52 18.85
CA ALA A 373 23.02 1.22 18.69
C ALA A 373 22.83 2.71 18.37
N THR A 374 21.90 3.06 17.47
CA THR A 374 21.60 4.46 17.11
C THR A 374 20.98 5.24 18.26
N ILE A 375 20.05 4.64 19.03
CA ILE A 375 19.45 5.31 20.20
C ILE A 375 20.49 5.55 21.30
N LEU A 376 21.38 4.57 21.54
CA LEU A 376 22.49 4.73 22.49
C LEU A 376 23.46 5.83 22.04
N GLU A 377 23.77 5.91 20.74
CA GLU A 377 24.62 6.96 20.17
C GLU A 377 24.00 8.35 20.34
N LYS A 378 22.72 8.53 19.95
CA LYS A 378 21.97 9.78 20.06
C LYS A 378 21.82 10.27 21.50
N THR A 379 21.87 9.35 22.47
CA THR A 379 21.83 9.66 23.91
C THR A 379 23.22 9.87 24.53
N GLY A 380 24.27 9.92 23.71
CA GLY A 380 25.64 10.15 24.16
C GLY A 380 26.33 8.93 24.78
N LYS A 381 25.68 7.77 24.80
CA LYS A 381 26.17 6.52 25.40
C LYS A 381 27.04 5.73 24.42
N ILE A 382 28.04 6.39 23.85
CA ILE A 382 28.90 5.82 22.80
C ILE A 382 29.61 4.53 23.23
N ALA A 383 29.98 4.41 24.50
CA ALA A 383 30.61 3.22 25.06
C ALA A 383 29.69 1.98 25.04
N GLU A 384 28.37 2.18 25.10
CA GLU A 384 27.37 1.10 24.95
C GLU A 384 27.00 0.88 23.48
N ALA A 385 27.01 1.92 22.63
CA ALA A 385 26.64 1.85 21.22
C ALA A 385 27.69 1.13 20.34
N GLU A 386 28.97 1.44 20.55
CA GLU A 386 30.06 0.91 19.71
C GLU A 386 30.10 -0.63 19.66
N PRO A 387 30.00 -1.38 20.79
CA PRO A 387 29.95 -2.84 20.75
C PRO A 387 28.78 -3.39 19.92
N GLU A 388 27.63 -2.71 19.92
CA GLU A 388 26.48 -3.14 19.14
C GLU A 388 26.68 -2.94 17.64
N PHE A 389 27.26 -1.81 17.22
CA PHE A 389 27.67 -1.62 15.83
C PHE A 389 28.76 -2.60 15.39
N ARG A 390 29.72 -2.93 16.26
CA ARG A 390 30.76 -3.91 15.95
C ARG A 390 30.19 -5.31 15.73
N ARG A 391 29.21 -5.73 16.53
CA ARG A 391 28.49 -7.00 16.30
C ARG A 391 27.78 -7.04 14.96
N LEU A 392 27.17 -5.93 14.51
CA LEU A 392 26.60 -5.85 13.15
C LEU A 392 27.67 -6.11 12.07
N LEU A 393 28.89 -5.60 12.29
CA LEU A 393 30.01 -5.78 11.38
C LEU A 393 30.70 -7.16 11.51
N GLU A 394 30.54 -7.86 12.63
CA GLU A 394 30.96 -9.26 12.79
C GLU A 394 30.06 -10.16 11.92
N ASP A 395 28.74 -9.94 11.95
CA ASP A 395 27.77 -10.69 11.16
C ASP A 395 27.86 -10.36 9.66
N LYS A 396 28.03 -9.07 9.32
CA LYS A 396 28.18 -8.59 7.94
C LYS A 396 29.32 -7.55 7.84
N PRO A 397 30.57 -7.99 7.57
CA PRO A 397 31.73 -7.10 7.48
C PRO A 397 31.67 -6.02 6.39
N GLU A 398 30.81 -6.20 5.38
CA GLU A 398 30.63 -5.29 4.24
C GLU A 398 29.29 -4.53 4.32
N ASP A 399 28.77 -4.29 5.52
CA ASP A 399 27.61 -3.42 5.73
C ASP A 399 28.05 -1.95 5.67
N ALA A 400 28.00 -1.35 4.47
CA ALA A 400 28.44 0.02 4.24
C ALA A 400 27.74 1.07 5.14
N PRO A 401 26.41 1.01 5.35
CA PRO A 401 25.73 1.85 6.33
C PRO A 401 26.30 1.73 7.75
N ALA A 402 26.53 0.51 8.25
CA ALA A 402 27.09 0.31 9.60
C ALA A 402 28.54 0.78 9.71
N LEU A 403 29.36 0.53 8.68
CA LEU A 403 30.74 1.02 8.60
C LEU A 403 30.78 2.54 8.66
N ASN A 404 29.99 3.23 7.81
CA ASN A 404 29.97 4.67 7.79
C ASN A 404 29.41 5.26 9.10
N TYR A 405 28.29 4.71 9.61
CA TYR A 405 27.65 5.24 10.81
C TYR A 405 28.58 5.14 12.03
N LEU A 406 29.21 3.98 12.24
CA LEU A 406 30.17 3.81 13.32
C LEU A 406 31.39 4.73 13.14
N GLY A 407 31.93 4.80 11.94
CA GLY A 407 33.06 5.67 11.63
C GLY A 407 32.75 7.14 11.88
N TYR A 408 31.61 7.63 11.38
CA TYR A 408 31.14 9.00 11.60
C TYR A 408 30.90 9.29 13.08
N ALA A 409 30.19 8.41 13.81
CA ALA A 409 29.88 8.61 15.22
C ALA A 409 31.15 8.72 16.10
N LEU A 410 32.20 7.96 15.75
CA LEU A 410 33.52 8.05 16.38
C LEU A 410 34.24 9.35 15.98
N ALA A 411 34.27 9.67 14.68
CA ALA A 411 34.92 10.86 14.13
C ALA A 411 34.37 12.17 14.70
N ASP A 412 33.04 12.30 14.77
CA ASP A 412 32.38 13.51 15.23
C ASP A 412 32.77 13.87 16.67
N ARG A 413 32.92 12.84 17.51
CA ARG A 413 33.34 12.93 18.91
C ARG A 413 34.86 12.99 19.12
N GLY A 414 35.65 12.94 18.04
CA GLY A 414 37.11 12.95 18.15
C GLY A 414 37.71 11.64 18.69
N LEU A 415 36.96 10.53 18.65
CA LEU A 415 37.36 9.24 19.20
C LEU A 415 37.92 8.34 18.09
N LYS A 416 39.00 7.61 18.38
CA LYS A 416 39.57 6.54 17.51
C LYS A 416 39.66 6.96 16.03
N LEU A 417 40.11 8.19 15.77
CA LEU A 417 40.00 8.83 14.46
C LEU A 417 40.60 8.02 13.29
N ALA A 418 41.69 7.29 13.51
CA ALA A 418 42.29 6.43 12.49
C ALA A 418 41.42 5.21 12.16
N GLU A 419 40.78 4.62 13.18
CA GLU A 419 39.84 3.51 13.00
C GLU A 419 38.56 4.01 12.31
N ALA A 420 38.05 5.17 12.71
CA ALA A 420 36.91 5.83 12.08
C ALA A 420 37.13 6.04 10.57
N GLU A 421 38.27 6.62 10.18
CA GLU A 421 38.66 6.76 8.77
C GLU A 421 38.72 5.41 8.05
N SER A 422 39.26 4.37 8.69
CA SER A 422 39.33 3.04 8.10
C SER A 422 37.94 2.45 7.84
N PHE A 423 36.97 2.63 8.74
CA PHE A 423 35.60 2.17 8.51
C PHE A 423 34.94 2.94 7.37
N ILE A 424 35.05 4.26 7.34
CA ILE A 424 34.43 5.10 6.31
C ILE A 424 35.02 4.81 4.93
N ARG A 425 36.34 4.63 4.83
CA ARG A 425 36.98 4.23 3.56
C ARG A 425 36.50 2.88 3.05
N ARG A 426 36.24 1.92 3.93
CA ARG A 426 35.63 0.64 3.55
C ARG A 426 34.20 0.83 3.06
N ALA A 427 33.41 1.70 3.70
CA ALA A 427 32.07 2.04 3.22
C ALA A 427 32.13 2.67 1.81
N LEU A 428 33.05 3.60 1.57
CA LEU A 428 33.28 4.21 0.25
C LEU A 428 33.83 3.24 -0.80
N ALA A 429 34.58 2.21 -0.40
CA ALA A 429 35.02 1.18 -1.32
C ALA A 429 33.83 0.34 -1.86
N ILE A 430 32.79 0.19 -1.05
CA ILE A 430 31.54 -0.49 -1.42
C ILE A 430 30.63 0.44 -2.22
N GLU A 431 30.50 1.71 -1.79
CA GLU A 431 29.68 2.73 -2.44
C GLU A 431 30.48 4.01 -2.80
N PRO A 432 31.26 4.03 -3.90
CA PRO A 432 32.20 5.11 -4.20
C PRO A 432 31.57 6.47 -4.55
N ALA A 433 30.30 6.46 -4.94
CA ALA A 433 29.54 7.65 -5.31
C ALA A 433 28.66 8.18 -4.15
N ASN A 434 28.72 7.55 -2.97
CA ASN A 434 27.88 7.96 -1.84
C ASN A 434 28.45 9.24 -1.19
N ALA A 435 27.75 10.35 -1.40
CA ALA A 435 28.19 11.66 -0.96
C ALA A 435 28.16 11.85 0.57
N ALA A 436 27.23 11.22 1.28
CA ALA A 436 27.19 11.25 2.75
C ALA A 436 28.43 10.56 3.35
N TYR A 437 28.95 9.52 2.69
CA TYR A 437 30.16 8.83 3.13
C TYR A 437 31.41 9.66 2.83
N ARG A 438 31.41 10.41 1.72
CA ARG A 438 32.48 11.38 1.42
C ARG A 438 32.50 12.51 2.44
N ASP A 439 31.34 13.04 2.82
CA ASP A 439 31.25 14.03 3.89
C ASP A 439 31.80 13.48 5.21
N SER A 440 31.37 12.27 5.58
CA SER A 440 31.86 11.58 6.78
C SER A 440 33.38 11.41 6.77
N LEU A 441 33.97 11.02 5.63
CA LEU A 441 35.42 10.89 5.46
C LEU A 441 36.12 12.24 5.60
N GLY A 442 35.58 13.26 4.93
CA GLY A 442 36.06 14.63 5.00
C GLY A 442 36.06 15.15 6.44
N TRP A 443 34.99 14.91 7.19
CA TRP A 443 34.88 15.28 8.60
C TRP A 443 35.90 14.54 9.47
N ALA A 444 36.08 13.23 9.26
CA ALA A 444 37.09 12.44 9.97
C ALA A 444 38.51 12.95 9.71
N LEU A 445 38.85 13.23 8.44
CA LEU A 445 40.15 13.80 8.05
C LEU A 445 40.36 15.20 8.66
N PHE A 446 39.31 16.03 8.67
CA PHE A 446 39.36 17.34 9.31
C PHE A 446 39.67 17.24 10.80
N LYS A 447 38.99 16.34 11.52
CA LYS A 447 39.22 16.10 12.97
C LYS A 447 40.62 15.56 13.27
N GLN A 448 41.26 14.90 12.30
CA GLN A 448 42.67 14.49 12.39
C GLN A 448 43.67 15.64 12.10
N GLY A 449 43.20 16.84 11.75
CA GLY A 449 44.05 17.96 11.33
C GLY A 449 44.52 17.89 9.88
N ARG A 450 44.01 16.94 9.08
CA ARG A 450 44.36 16.75 7.65
C ARG A 450 43.44 17.57 6.76
N SER A 451 43.37 18.87 7.00
CA SER A 451 42.38 19.76 6.38
C SER A 451 42.48 19.85 4.84
N THR A 452 43.65 19.62 4.25
CA THR A 452 43.80 19.60 2.78
C THR A 452 43.08 18.41 2.15
N GLU A 453 43.23 17.22 2.74
CA GLU A 453 42.54 16.02 2.24
C GLU A 453 41.05 16.08 2.55
N ALA A 454 40.69 16.65 3.71
CA ALA A 454 39.30 16.88 4.08
C ALA A 454 38.57 17.75 3.04
N LEU A 455 39.19 18.83 2.56
CA LEU A 455 38.59 19.71 1.56
C LEU A 455 38.23 18.96 0.27
N VAL A 456 39.09 18.06 -0.20
CA VAL A 456 38.84 17.29 -1.43
C VAL A 456 37.54 16.48 -1.31
N GLU A 457 37.37 15.76 -0.19
CA GLU A 457 36.18 14.93 0.01
C GLU A 457 34.92 15.76 0.30
N LEU A 458 35.05 16.85 1.07
CA LEU A 458 33.91 17.73 1.40
C LEU A 458 33.42 18.51 0.18
N GLU A 459 34.31 18.95 -0.71
CA GLU A 459 33.91 19.60 -1.98
C GLU A 459 33.26 18.61 -2.93
N ALA A 460 33.76 17.36 -2.99
CA ALA A 460 33.11 16.30 -3.74
C ALA A 460 31.72 15.97 -3.17
N ALA A 461 31.56 15.92 -1.84
CA ALA A 461 30.27 15.70 -1.19
C ALA A 461 29.29 16.84 -1.49
N ALA A 462 29.70 18.10 -1.33
CA ALA A 462 28.87 19.28 -1.60
C ALA A 462 28.44 19.38 -3.07
N GLY A 463 29.26 18.89 -4.00
CA GLY A 463 28.91 18.81 -5.43
C GLY A 463 27.87 17.74 -5.76
N LEU A 464 27.75 16.69 -4.94
CA LEU A 464 26.80 15.59 -5.13
C LEU A 464 25.49 15.78 -4.35
N ILE A 465 25.57 16.36 -3.14
CA ILE A 465 24.41 16.70 -2.30
C ILE A 465 24.51 18.18 -1.92
N ALA A 466 23.94 19.03 -2.75
CA ALA A 466 23.98 20.48 -2.56
C ALA A 466 22.95 21.01 -1.53
N ASP A 467 21.98 20.18 -1.15
CA ASP A 467 20.82 20.55 -0.32
C ASP A 467 20.87 19.91 1.10
N ASP A 468 22.06 19.62 1.61
CA ASP A 468 22.31 19.13 2.98
C ASP A 468 23.14 20.15 3.76
N ASP A 469 22.62 20.63 4.90
CA ASP A 469 23.24 21.69 5.69
C ASP A 469 24.53 21.25 6.39
N ALA A 470 24.60 19.99 6.84
CA ALA A 470 25.76 19.44 7.54
C ALA A 470 27.00 19.38 6.63
N VAL A 471 26.82 19.03 5.35
CA VAL A 471 27.92 19.01 4.36
C VAL A 471 28.55 20.40 4.22
N TRP A 472 27.72 21.43 4.12
CA TRP A 472 28.19 22.81 4.02
C TRP A 472 28.78 23.35 5.34
N GLU A 473 28.29 22.90 6.50
CA GLU A 473 28.92 23.17 7.80
C GLU A 473 30.35 22.64 7.86
N HIS A 474 30.53 21.36 7.53
CA HIS A 474 31.83 20.68 7.53
C HIS A 474 32.79 21.33 6.55
N LEU A 475 32.32 21.64 5.33
CA LEU A 475 33.13 22.33 4.32
C LEU A 475 33.58 23.71 4.80
N GLY A 476 32.69 24.49 5.43
CA GLY A 476 33.05 25.79 5.99
C GLY A 476 34.11 25.68 7.09
N ALA A 477 33.99 24.69 7.97
CA ALA A 477 34.98 24.42 9.02
C ALA A 477 36.36 24.05 8.42
N ALA A 478 36.39 23.19 7.40
CA ALA A 478 37.62 22.80 6.72
C ALA A 478 38.29 23.99 6.00
N ARG A 479 37.50 24.85 5.35
CA ARG A 479 38.00 26.07 4.70
C ARG A 479 38.60 27.06 5.71
N ARG A 480 37.92 27.28 6.84
CA ARG A 480 38.40 28.17 7.91
C ARG A 480 39.73 27.68 8.49
N ALA A 481 39.88 26.37 8.75
CA ALA A 481 41.14 25.82 9.25
C ALA A 481 42.33 25.98 8.28
N ARG A 482 42.05 26.20 6.99
CA ARG A 482 43.05 26.50 5.95
C ARG A 482 43.28 28.00 5.74
N GLY A 483 42.63 28.86 6.52
CA GLY A 483 42.69 30.32 6.38
C GLY A 483 41.88 30.87 5.21
N ASN A 484 41.00 30.07 4.59
CA ASN A 484 40.09 30.54 3.55
C ASN A 484 38.78 31.04 4.16
N ASP A 485 38.84 32.22 4.77
CA ASP A 485 37.73 32.81 5.53
C ASP A 485 36.55 33.17 4.65
N GLU A 486 36.83 33.70 3.45
CA GLU A 486 35.81 33.99 2.43
C GLU A 486 35.03 32.73 2.03
N GLY A 487 35.76 31.66 1.72
CA GLY A 487 35.16 30.38 1.32
C GLY A 487 34.41 29.69 2.47
N ALA A 488 34.89 29.87 3.71
CA ALA A 488 34.21 29.38 4.91
C ALA A 488 32.89 30.12 5.15
N TRP A 489 32.92 31.45 5.04
CA TRP A 489 31.74 32.30 5.16
C TRP A 489 30.66 31.90 4.13
N LEU A 490 31.06 31.70 2.87
CA LEU A 490 30.12 31.28 1.81
C LEU A 490 29.48 29.92 2.10
N ALA A 491 30.27 28.95 2.55
CA ALA A 491 29.78 27.61 2.89
C ALA A 491 28.82 27.66 4.08
N TRP A 492 29.15 28.40 5.14
CA TRP A 492 28.26 28.53 6.30
C TRP A 492 26.98 29.32 6.02
N ARG A 493 27.03 30.33 5.14
CA ARG A 493 25.81 30.99 4.68
C ARG A 493 24.92 30.07 3.87
N ARG A 494 25.50 29.18 3.07
CA ARG A 494 24.75 28.13 2.36
C ARG A 494 24.13 27.13 3.35
N ALA A 495 24.87 26.64 4.34
CA ALA A 495 24.31 25.80 5.40
C ALA A 495 23.17 26.50 6.18
N HIS A 496 23.31 27.81 6.44
CA HIS A 496 22.26 28.59 7.08
C HIS A 496 20.98 28.67 6.23
N SER A 497 21.09 28.87 4.92
CA SER A 497 19.93 28.93 4.03
C SER A 497 19.18 27.59 3.98
N LEU A 498 19.90 26.48 4.22
CA LEU A 498 19.35 25.13 4.36
C LEU A 498 18.81 24.81 5.78
N GLY A 499 18.94 25.72 6.74
CA GLY A 499 18.33 25.61 8.07
C GLY A 499 19.29 25.60 9.26
N SER A 500 20.60 25.59 9.04
CA SER A 500 21.55 25.56 10.16
C SER A 500 21.67 26.91 10.89
N ALA A 501 21.12 26.98 12.10
CA ALA A 501 21.32 28.11 13.01
C ALA A 501 22.77 28.22 13.52
N LYS A 502 23.46 27.08 13.65
CA LYS A 502 24.87 27.03 14.07
C LYS A 502 25.77 27.67 13.02
N ALA A 503 25.58 27.32 11.74
CA ALA A 503 26.32 27.91 10.64
C ALA A 503 26.08 29.42 10.53
N ALA A 504 24.85 29.88 10.80
CA ALA A 504 24.53 31.30 10.83
C ALA A 504 25.40 32.06 11.83
N ALA A 505 25.52 31.55 13.06
CA ALA A 505 26.36 32.14 14.09
C ALA A 505 27.85 32.18 13.70
N LEU A 506 28.36 31.12 13.08
CA LEU A 506 29.75 31.03 12.61
C LEU A 506 30.04 32.03 11.46
N ALA A 507 29.11 32.17 10.50
CA ALA A 507 29.22 33.17 9.44
C ALA A 507 29.14 34.61 9.99
N ASP A 508 28.28 34.82 11.00
CA ASP A 508 28.12 36.12 11.67
C ASP A 508 29.32 36.52 12.53
N GLU A 509 30.10 35.55 13.00
CA GLU A 509 31.37 35.79 13.66
C GLU A 509 32.41 36.25 12.64
N LEU A 510 32.60 35.50 11.56
CA LEU A 510 33.57 35.83 10.50
C LEU A 510 33.35 37.21 9.87
N GLN A 511 32.09 37.61 9.66
CA GLN A 511 31.80 38.88 9.00
C GLN A 511 32.25 40.11 9.80
N ARG A 512 32.48 39.99 11.11
CA ARG A 512 32.87 41.13 11.97
C ARG A 512 34.24 41.68 11.63
N ASP A 513 35.09 40.84 11.04
CA ASP A 513 36.47 41.17 10.69
C ASP A 513 36.63 41.60 9.23
N LEU A 514 35.53 41.63 8.45
CA LEU A 514 35.54 41.96 7.02
C LEU A 514 35.17 43.43 6.78
N THR A 515 35.75 44.03 5.73
CA THR A 515 35.33 45.37 5.28
C THR A 515 33.96 45.31 4.62
N ASP A 516 33.27 46.45 4.57
CA ASP A 516 31.98 46.59 3.87
C ASP A 516 32.05 46.11 2.41
N GLU A 517 33.17 46.38 1.73
CA GLU A 517 33.38 45.98 0.34
C GLU A 517 33.58 44.46 0.21
N ALA A 518 34.39 43.84 1.07
CA ALA A 518 34.62 42.40 1.05
C ALA A 518 33.35 41.62 1.42
N LEU A 519 32.64 42.07 2.46
CA LEU A 519 31.38 41.48 2.88
C LEU A 519 30.30 41.67 1.80
N GLY A 520 30.28 42.82 1.13
CA GLY A 520 29.39 43.08 0.00
C GLY A 520 29.62 42.09 -1.14
N GLU A 521 30.87 41.86 -1.51
CA GLU A 521 31.24 40.90 -2.55
C GLU A 521 30.87 39.45 -2.17
N LEU A 522 31.05 39.06 -0.90
CA LEU A 522 30.66 37.73 -0.43
C LEU A 522 29.13 37.53 -0.46
N TRP A 523 28.36 38.52 0.00
CA TRP A 523 26.90 38.49 -0.11
C TRP A 523 26.44 38.38 -1.57
N ARG A 524 27.06 39.13 -2.47
CA ARG A 524 26.78 39.04 -3.91
C ARG A 524 27.00 37.61 -4.43
N ARG A 525 28.16 37.01 -4.14
CA ARG A 525 28.51 35.64 -4.54
C ARG A 525 27.57 34.58 -3.95
N HIS A 526 27.20 34.73 -2.69
CA HIS A 526 26.23 33.83 -2.04
C HIS A 526 24.87 33.89 -2.73
N LEU A 527 24.37 35.10 -2.98
CA LEU A 527 23.09 35.30 -3.66
C LEU A 527 23.12 34.82 -5.12
N GLU A 528 24.24 35.03 -5.82
CA GLU A 528 24.44 34.50 -7.18
C GLU A 528 24.40 32.97 -7.20
N ALA A 529 25.01 32.30 -6.21
CA ALA A 529 24.95 30.85 -6.06
C ALA A 529 23.53 30.36 -5.74
N LEU A 530 22.78 31.08 -4.89
CA LEU A 530 21.41 30.72 -4.52
C LEU A 530 20.39 30.98 -5.63
N GLN A 531 20.51 32.08 -6.39
CA GLN A 531 19.44 32.60 -7.26
C GLN A 531 19.82 32.68 -8.76
N GLY A 532 21.11 32.63 -9.10
CA GLY A 532 21.57 32.86 -10.46
C GLY A 532 21.24 31.71 -11.43
N GLY A 533 21.37 31.98 -12.73
CA GLY A 533 21.38 30.95 -13.77
C GLY A 533 20.02 30.31 -14.09
N ILE A 534 18.88 30.87 -13.67
CA ILE A 534 17.57 30.38 -14.09
C ILE A 534 17.43 30.60 -15.61
N LYS A 535 17.41 29.52 -16.39
CA LYS A 535 17.15 29.56 -17.83
C LYS A 535 15.66 29.67 -18.11
N LYS A 536 14.84 28.98 -17.32
CA LYS A 536 13.39 28.98 -17.44
C LYS A 536 12.75 28.73 -16.08
N LEU A 537 11.66 29.42 -15.80
CA LEU A 537 10.85 29.23 -14.59
C LEU A 537 9.38 29.26 -14.99
N SER A 538 8.59 28.29 -14.56
CA SER A 538 7.16 28.24 -14.91
C SER A 538 6.34 27.57 -13.83
N GLY A 539 5.08 27.95 -13.70
CA GLY A 539 4.17 27.33 -12.75
C GLY A 539 2.80 27.96 -12.72
N LEU A 540 1.85 27.25 -12.11
CA LEU A 540 0.58 27.83 -11.69
C LEU A 540 0.86 28.75 -10.49
N CYS A 541 0.45 30.00 -10.61
CA CYS A 541 0.72 31.03 -9.62
C CYS A 541 -0.53 31.86 -9.34
N GLU A 542 -0.52 32.53 -8.19
CA GLU A 542 -1.54 33.49 -7.83
C GLU A 542 -0.93 34.90 -7.86
N LEU A 543 -1.51 35.78 -8.67
CA LEU A 543 -1.26 37.21 -8.57
C LEU A 543 -2.03 37.75 -7.37
N ARG A 544 -1.36 38.36 -6.41
CA ARG A 544 -1.95 39.00 -5.22
C ARG A 544 -1.42 40.42 -5.09
N GLY A 545 -2.20 41.38 -4.64
CA GLY A 545 -1.66 42.72 -4.39
C GLY A 545 -2.70 43.82 -4.32
N SER A 546 -2.26 45.06 -4.52
CA SER A 546 -3.12 46.21 -4.67
C SER A 546 -2.61 47.20 -5.73
N ILE A 547 -3.52 47.80 -6.48
CA ILE A 547 -3.24 48.90 -7.41
C ILE A 547 -4.09 50.08 -6.98
N ALA A 548 -3.46 51.23 -6.70
CA ALA A 548 -4.11 52.43 -6.19
C ALA A 548 -5.03 52.16 -4.98
N GLY A 549 -4.61 51.27 -4.07
CA GLY A 549 -5.33 50.92 -2.85
C GLY A 549 -6.43 49.85 -3.01
N ARG A 550 -6.67 49.33 -4.21
CA ARG A 550 -7.66 48.25 -4.45
C ARG A 550 -7.01 46.88 -4.54
N ALA A 551 -7.50 45.91 -3.79
CA ALA A 551 -6.96 44.55 -3.78
C ALA A 551 -7.25 43.78 -5.08
N VAL A 552 -6.25 43.01 -5.54
CA VAL A 552 -6.33 42.12 -6.70
C VAL A 552 -5.84 40.73 -6.29
N SER A 553 -6.61 39.68 -6.57
CA SER A 553 -6.21 38.27 -6.44
C SER A 553 -6.74 37.45 -7.63
N ARG A 554 -5.86 36.80 -8.40
CA ARG A 554 -6.23 35.97 -9.57
C ARG A 554 -5.26 34.81 -9.78
N GLN A 555 -5.79 33.67 -10.24
CA GLN A 555 -5.00 32.52 -10.66
C GLN A 555 -4.44 32.74 -12.08
N ALA A 556 -3.20 32.32 -12.29
CA ALA A 556 -2.47 32.57 -13.51
C ALA A 556 -1.41 31.51 -13.81
N LEU A 557 -1.03 31.39 -15.08
CA LEU A 557 0.18 30.71 -15.49
C LEU A 557 1.31 31.74 -15.64
N PHE A 558 2.40 31.56 -14.91
CA PHE A 558 3.62 32.36 -15.05
C PHE A 558 4.68 31.57 -15.83
N THR A 559 5.36 32.23 -16.76
CA THR A 559 6.54 31.69 -17.44
C THR A 559 7.60 32.78 -17.55
N PHE A 560 8.83 32.45 -17.17
CA PHE A 560 10.03 33.23 -17.42
C PHE A 560 10.99 32.39 -18.27
N ARG A 561 11.67 33.03 -19.21
CA ARG A 561 12.84 32.50 -19.92
C ARG A 561 13.93 33.56 -19.96
N ALA A 562 15.15 33.15 -19.62
CA ALA A 562 16.30 34.03 -19.69
C ALA A 562 16.54 34.56 -21.11
N PRO A 563 17.05 35.80 -21.27
CA PRO A 563 17.44 36.70 -20.19
C PRO A 563 16.28 37.57 -19.66
N ARG A 564 15.21 37.82 -20.42
CA ARG A 564 14.17 38.78 -20.01
C ARG A 564 12.75 38.46 -20.49
N GLU A 565 12.51 37.26 -21.00
CA GLU A 565 11.18 36.88 -21.47
C GLU A 565 10.29 36.51 -20.29
N ILE A 566 9.20 37.23 -20.07
CA ILE A 566 8.17 36.90 -19.09
C ILE A 566 6.82 36.84 -19.78
N THR A 567 6.01 35.86 -19.44
CA THR A 567 4.60 35.77 -19.82
C THR A 567 3.76 35.45 -18.60
N PHE A 568 2.64 36.16 -18.47
CA PHE A 568 1.64 35.94 -17.44
C PHE A 568 0.28 35.79 -18.09
N GLU A 569 -0.40 34.68 -17.82
CA GLU A 569 -1.70 34.37 -18.40
C GLU A 569 -2.72 34.12 -17.29
N LEU A 570 -3.70 35.02 -17.14
CA LEU A 570 -4.81 34.79 -16.21
C LEU A 570 -5.71 33.69 -16.75
N LEU A 571 -6.03 32.73 -15.89
CA LEU A 571 -6.84 31.58 -16.26
C LEU A 571 -8.33 31.89 -16.04
N GLY A 572 -9.10 31.78 -17.11
CA GLY A 572 -10.57 31.82 -17.11
C GLY A 572 -11.19 30.43 -16.90
N PRO A 573 -12.52 30.31 -17.07
CA PRO A 573 -13.22 29.03 -17.02
C PRO A 573 -12.56 28.01 -17.96
N MET A 574 -12.45 26.76 -17.52
CA MET A 574 -11.83 25.66 -18.27
C MET A 574 -10.35 25.91 -18.66
N PHE A 575 -9.59 26.71 -17.89
CA PHE A 575 -8.18 27.01 -18.14
C PHE A 575 -7.91 27.77 -19.46
N SER A 576 -8.92 28.44 -20.02
CA SER A 576 -8.75 29.34 -21.15
C SER A 576 -7.99 30.61 -20.72
N THR A 577 -7.13 31.17 -21.58
CA THR A 577 -6.45 32.45 -21.31
C THR A 577 -7.47 33.59 -21.36
N ALA A 578 -7.80 34.17 -20.22
CA ALA A 578 -8.74 35.29 -20.12
C ALA A 578 -8.06 36.65 -20.30
N TRP A 579 -6.75 36.72 -20.05
CA TRP A 579 -5.93 37.91 -20.17
C TRP A 579 -4.44 37.52 -20.21
N ARG A 580 -3.65 38.23 -21.00
CA ARG A 580 -2.20 37.99 -21.13
C ARG A 580 -1.40 39.28 -20.99
N ALA A 581 -0.28 39.20 -20.29
CA ALA A 581 0.82 40.17 -20.35
C ALA A 581 2.12 39.46 -20.71
N ARG A 582 2.94 40.08 -21.54
CA ARG A 582 4.27 39.59 -21.89
C ARG A 582 5.31 40.71 -21.94
N LEU A 583 6.53 40.37 -21.56
CA LEU A 583 7.73 41.13 -21.81
C LEU A 583 8.67 40.22 -22.61
N ASP A 584 9.12 40.65 -23.79
CA ASP A 584 10.14 39.95 -24.55
C ASP A 584 11.00 40.93 -25.37
N LYS A 585 11.73 40.43 -26.36
CA LYS A 585 12.61 41.23 -27.22
C LYS A 585 11.88 42.33 -28.00
N ASP A 586 10.58 42.17 -28.26
CA ASP A 586 9.78 43.13 -29.03
C ASP A 586 9.16 44.21 -28.11
N GLY A 587 9.38 44.10 -26.80
CA GLY A 587 8.90 45.04 -25.78
C GLY A 587 7.85 44.44 -24.85
N PHE A 588 7.21 45.32 -24.07
CA PHE A 588 6.08 44.94 -23.22
C PHE A 588 4.77 45.04 -23.98
N ALA A 589 3.90 44.04 -23.82
CA ALA A 589 2.56 44.04 -24.38
C ALA A 589 1.58 43.41 -23.38
N MET A 590 0.38 43.99 -23.27
CA MET A 590 -0.61 43.60 -22.29
C MET A 590 -2.02 43.71 -22.87
N ASP A 591 -2.83 42.68 -22.68
CA ASP A 591 -4.26 42.75 -22.97
C ASP A 591 -4.92 43.81 -22.09
N ARG A 592 -6.01 44.41 -22.56
CA ARG A 592 -6.72 45.42 -21.77
C ARG A 592 -7.24 44.80 -20.46
N PHE A 593 -6.89 45.39 -19.31
CA PHE A 593 -7.31 44.92 -17.99
C PHE A 593 -8.26 45.92 -17.32
N PRO A 594 -9.58 45.84 -17.57
CA PRO A 594 -10.50 46.84 -17.08
C PRO A 594 -10.66 46.74 -15.56
N VAL A 595 -10.10 47.72 -14.84
CA VAL A 595 -10.37 47.91 -13.40
C VAL A 595 -11.20 49.18 -13.26
N GLU A 596 -12.42 49.04 -12.75
CA GLU A 596 -13.39 50.13 -12.65
C GLU A 596 -12.81 51.34 -11.91
N GLY A 597 -12.71 52.50 -12.55
CA GLY A 597 -12.18 53.73 -11.94
C GLY A 597 -10.66 53.86 -11.92
N LEU A 598 -9.92 53.02 -12.65
CA LEU A 598 -8.49 53.18 -12.92
C LEU A 598 -8.24 53.35 -14.42
N ASP A 599 -7.22 54.16 -14.74
CA ASP A 599 -6.75 54.38 -16.11
C ASP A 599 -5.89 53.19 -16.58
N ASP A 600 -6.19 52.68 -17.78
CA ASP A 600 -5.51 51.52 -18.38
C ASP A 600 -3.99 51.77 -18.51
N ALA A 601 -3.59 53.02 -18.82
CA ALA A 601 -2.19 53.40 -18.96
C ALA A 601 -1.39 53.25 -17.65
N ARG A 602 -2.02 53.51 -16.49
CA ARG A 602 -1.38 53.35 -15.18
C ARG A 602 -1.21 51.89 -14.78
N ILE A 603 -2.13 51.03 -15.20
CA ILE A 603 -2.05 49.58 -14.98
C ILE A 603 -0.93 49.00 -15.85
N GLU A 604 -0.85 49.45 -17.11
CA GLU A 604 0.19 49.05 -18.05
C GLU A 604 1.59 49.48 -17.59
N GLU A 605 1.75 50.72 -17.12
CA GLU A 605 3.00 51.23 -16.53
C GLU A 605 3.43 50.40 -15.31
N ALA A 606 2.50 50.10 -14.40
CA ALA A 606 2.77 49.29 -13.21
C ALA A 606 3.20 47.86 -13.58
N ALA A 607 2.48 47.22 -14.52
CA ALA A 607 2.79 45.88 -14.98
C ALA A 607 4.13 45.84 -15.72
N HIS A 608 4.41 46.81 -16.58
CA HIS A 608 5.70 46.92 -17.28
C HIS A 608 6.87 47.04 -16.29
N GLY A 609 6.78 47.96 -15.32
CA GLY A 609 7.81 48.13 -14.30
C GLY A 609 8.03 46.89 -13.44
N ALA A 610 6.95 46.19 -13.06
CA ALA A 610 7.04 44.92 -12.34
C ALA A 610 7.74 43.83 -13.17
N PHE A 611 7.38 43.68 -14.44
CA PHE A 611 7.93 42.63 -15.31
C PHE A 611 9.41 42.85 -15.57
N VAL A 612 9.83 44.09 -15.87
CA VAL A 612 11.26 44.41 -16.08
C VAL A 612 12.07 44.10 -14.83
N ALA A 613 11.56 44.47 -13.66
CA ALA A 613 12.28 44.28 -12.41
C ALA A 613 12.36 42.80 -11.99
N ILE A 614 11.27 42.04 -12.17
CA ILE A 614 11.27 40.58 -11.96
C ILE A 614 12.22 39.90 -12.95
N ALA A 615 12.17 40.27 -14.24
CA ALA A 615 13.03 39.70 -15.28
C ALA A 615 14.51 39.90 -14.97
N ALA A 616 14.92 41.14 -14.65
CA ALA A 616 16.31 41.45 -14.30
C ALA A 616 16.79 40.75 -13.02
N THR A 617 15.88 40.47 -12.10
CA THR A 617 16.19 39.73 -10.87
C THR A 617 16.37 38.24 -11.17
N LEU A 618 15.39 37.61 -11.84
CA LEU A 618 15.42 36.18 -12.16
C LEU A 618 16.54 35.81 -13.14
N SER A 619 16.97 36.73 -13.99
CA SER A 619 18.07 36.54 -14.92
C SER A 619 19.46 36.66 -14.29
N GLY A 620 19.53 37.11 -13.03
CA GLY A 620 20.79 37.38 -12.34
C GLY A 620 21.50 38.64 -12.82
N GLU A 621 20.92 39.46 -13.70
CA GLU A 621 21.48 40.77 -14.05
C GLU A 621 21.64 41.67 -12.81
N ALA A 622 20.69 41.58 -11.88
CA ALA A 622 20.76 42.21 -10.56
C ALA A 622 21.85 41.61 -9.64
N LEU A 623 22.60 40.60 -10.07
CA LEU A 623 23.72 40.01 -9.32
C LEU A 623 25.02 39.98 -10.13
N ALA A 624 24.98 40.52 -11.36
CA ALA A 624 26.09 40.51 -12.30
C ALA A 624 27.37 41.11 -11.71
N PRO A 625 28.57 40.65 -12.10
CA PRO A 625 29.83 41.09 -11.53
C PRO A 625 30.01 42.62 -11.50
N GLY A 626 30.60 43.13 -10.42
CA GLY A 626 31.00 44.53 -10.25
C GLY A 626 30.91 45.00 -8.79
N PRO A 627 31.43 46.19 -8.47
CA PRO A 627 31.62 46.62 -7.09
C PRO A 627 30.27 46.72 -6.37
N ALA A 628 30.20 46.07 -5.21
CA ALA A 628 29.02 46.02 -4.37
C ALA A 628 29.45 46.25 -2.91
N ARG A 629 28.79 47.19 -2.22
CA ARG A 629 29.16 47.60 -0.86
C ARG A 629 28.10 47.18 0.14
N TYR A 630 28.50 46.53 1.23
CA TYR A 630 27.59 46.24 2.33
C TYR A 630 27.30 47.51 3.13
N GLU A 631 26.02 47.80 3.40
CA GLU A 631 25.56 48.93 4.21
C GLU A 631 24.62 48.42 5.30
N LYS A 632 24.86 48.82 6.56
CA LYS A 632 24.01 48.44 7.71
C LYS A 632 23.41 49.67 8.38
N ASN A 633 22.09 49.80 8.36
CA ASN A 633 21.34 50.92 8.95
C ASN A 633 20.12 50.43 9.75
N TRP A 634 19.99 50.82 11.03
CA TRP A 634 18.78 50.61 11.86
C TRP A 634 18.13 49.22 11.71
N GLY A 635 18.92 48.16 11.86
CA GLY A 635 18.45 46.77 11.78
C GLY A 635 18.26 46.23 10.35
N LYS A 636 18.60 47.00 9.32
CA LYS A 636 18.57 46.58 7.91
C LYS A 636 19.99 46.47 7.37
N ALA A 637 20.29 45.33 6.76
CA ALA A 637 21.48 45.13 5.96
C ALA A 637 21.13 45.33 4.48
N SER A 638 22.05 45.84 3.68
CA SER A 638 21.85 45.96 2.23
C SER A 638 23.16 45.92 1.46
N LEU A 639 23.08 45.58 0.18
CA LEU A 639 24.17 45.63 -0.78
C LEU A 639 23.91 46.78 -1.76
N ALA A 640 24.75 47.81 -1.76
CA ALA A 640 24.61 48.99 -2.60
C ALA A 640 25.51 48.91 -3.85
N ARG A 641 24.95 49.32 -5.00
CA ARG A 641 25.63 49.54 -6.28
C ARG A 641 25.21 50.89 -6.89
N PRO A 642 25.96 51.43 -7.87
CA PRO A 642 25.61 52.71 -8.50
C PRO A 642 24.20 52.74 -9.12
N ALA A 643 23.70 51.59 -9.56
CA ALA A 643 22.46 51.45 -10.30
C ALA A 643 21.38 50.61 -9.60
N TRP A 644 21.56 50.18 -8.34
CA TRP A 644 20.54 49.54 -7.46
C TRP A 644 21.08 49.21 -6.07
N ARG A 645 20.19 49.01 -5.11
CA ARG A 645 20.45 48.55 -3.74
C ARG A 645 19.69 47.25 -3.50
N LEU A 646 20.25 46.29 -2.79
CA LEU A 646 19.59 45.04 -2.42
C LEU A 646 19.47 44.97 -0.89
N GLU A 647 18.29 45.10 -0.31
CA GLU A 647 18.09 44.87 1.12
C GLU A 647 18.21 43.37 1.44
N LEU A 648 18.92 43.03 2.52
CA LEU A 648 19.16 41.68 3.00
C LEU A 648 18.34 41.46 4.29
N ALA A 649 17.55 40.40 4.35
CA ALA A 649 16.74 40.02 5.52
C ALA A 649 16.84 38.51 5.76
N ASP A 650 17.55 38.07 6.79
CA ASP A 650 17.61 36.65 7.25
C ASP A 650 17.75 35.62 6.11
N ALA A 651 18.81 35.76 5.30
CA ALA A 651 19.11 35.00 4.06
C ALA A 651 18.30 35.37 2.79
N ARG A 652 17.31 36.26 2.88
CA ARG A 652 16.51 36.73 1.75
C ARG A 652 17.04 38.04 1.19
N ALA A 653 16.93 38.21 -0.12
CA ALA A 653 17.32 39.44 -0.81
C ALA A 653 16.09 40.15 -1.40
N ARG A 654 16.05 41.46 -1.22
CA ARG A 654 15.07 42.38 -1.80
C ARG A 654 15.78 43.39 -2.68
N VAL A 655 15.59 43.34 -3.99
CA VAL A 655 16.18 44.30 -4.94
C VAL A 655 15.40 45.62 -4.91
N VAL A 656 16.11 46.73 -4.82
CA VAL A 656 15.58 48.10 -4.82
C VAL A 656 16.32 48.88 -5.93
N SER A 657 15.64 49.17 -7.04
CA SER A 657 16.24 49.95 -8.14
C SER A 657 16.31 51.46 -7.81
N PRO A 658 17.30 52.24 -8.29
CA PRO A 658 17.44 53.67 -8.11
C PRO A 658 17.22 54.46 -9.42
N SER A 659 16.64 53.87 -10.47
CA SER A 659 16.31 54.62 -11.69
C SER A 659 14.85 55.08 -11.68
N GLY A 660 14.62 56.40 -11.69
CA GLY A 660 13.42 57.10 -12.17
C GLY A 660 12.08 56.83 -11.46
N ASP A 661 11.66 55.57 -11.43
CA ASP A 661 10.26 55.16 -11.23
C ASP A 661 10.02 54.44 -9.88
N GLY A 662 11.08 54.17 -9.11
CA GLY A 662 10.99 53.76 -7.70
C GLY A 662 10.38 52.37 -7.45
N VAL A 663 10.61 51.40 -8.35
CA VAL A 663 10.11 50.02 -8.21
C VAL A 663 11.08 49.16 -7.37
N ALA A 664 10.56 48.55 -6.31
CA ALA A 664 11.27 47.58 -5.48
C ALA A 664 10.74 46.16 -5.71
N VAL A 665 11.61 45.16 -5.76
CA VAL A 665 11.29 43.73 -5.87
C VAL A 665 11.72 43.01 -4.58
N ALA A 666 10.83 42.26 -3.94
CA ALA A 666 11.16 41.39 -2.83
C ALA A 666 10.95 39.93 -3.24
N LEU A 667 11.97 39.10 -3.00
CA LEU A 667 11.88 37.67 -3.17
C LEU A 667 11.73 37.01 -1.79
N SER A 668 10.75 36.12 -1.66
CA SER A 668 10.51 35.42 -0.40
C SER A 668 9.89 34.05 -0.62
N ASP A 669 9.78 33.32 0.48
CA ASP A 669 9.21 31.97 0.52
C ASP A 669 9.90 30.97 -0.42
N PHE A 670 11.22 30.84 -0.27
CA PHE A 670 12.02 30.04 -1.18
C PHE A 670 11.75 28.54 -1.05
N THR A 671 11.88 27.82 -2.16
CA THR A 671 11.89 26.35 -2.21
C THR A 671 13.19 25.87 -2.85
N PRO A 672 13.82 24.81 -2.32
CA PRO A 672 14.98 24.20 -2.96
C PRO A 672 14.59 23.58 -4.31
N ALA A 673 15.46 23.72 -5.30
CA ALA A 673 15.34 23.07 -6.60
C ALA A 673 16.72 22.99 -7.28
N GLY A 674 17.19 21.77 -7.54
CA GLY A 674 18.45 21.53 -8.27
C GLY A 674 19.68 22.19 -7.62
N GLY A 675 19.78 22.18 -6.27
CA GLY A 675 20.89 22.81 -5.56
C GLY A 675 20.81 24.33 -5.43
N ARG A 676 19.69 24.95 -5.83
CA ARG A 676 19.45 26.40 -5.76
C ARG A 676 18.15 26.71 -5.02
N GLU A 677 17.93 27.98 -4.70
CA GLU A 677 16.72 28.47 -4.06
C GLU A 677 15.87 29.28 -5.03
N ILE A 678 14.64 28.82 -5.27
CA ILE A 678 13.67 29.52 -6.10
C ILE A 678 12.68 30.23 -5.20
N ALA A 679 12.51 31.55 -5.36
CA ALA A 679 11.47 32.28 -4.67
C ALA A 679 10.08 31.80 -5.10
N ARG A 680 9.24 31.36 -4.15
CA ARG A 680 7.81 31.13 -4.43
C ARG A 680 7.03 32.43 -4.47
N LEU A 681 7.48 33.46 -3.76
CA LEU A 681 6.82 34.76 -3.74
C LEU A 681 7.74 35.85 -4.32
N MET A 682 7.30 36.46 -5.41
CA MET A 682 7.95 37.60 -6.06
C MET A 682 7.05 38.82 -5.91
N GLU A 683 7.37 39.71 -4.97
CA GLU A 683 6.64 40.96 -4.76
C GLU A 683 7.34 42.12 -5.47
N THR A 684 6.56 43.01 -6.06
CA THR A 684 7.00 44.24 -6.69
C THR A 684 6.17 45.39 -6.14
N ARG A 685 6.79 46.54 -5.88
CA ARG A 685 6.12 47.71 -5.32
C ARG A 685 6.62 48.97 -6.00
N GLY A 686 5.69 49.75 -6.55
CA GLY A 686 5.94 51.11 -7.05
C GLY A 686 5.28 52.17 -6.16
N ARG A 687 5.27 53.42 -6.63
CA ARG A 687 4.76 54.58 -5.88
C ARG A 687 3.29 54.46 -5.47
N PHE A 688 2.46 53.73 -6.23
CA PHE A 688 1.01 53.64 -6.03
C PHE A 688 0.44 52.21 -6.16
N TRP A 689 1.30 51.19 -6.17
CA TRP A 689 0.89 49.81 -6.37
C TRP A 689 1.86 48.83 -5.70
N GLN A 690 1.35 47.64 -5.35
CA GLN A 690 2.11 46.49 -4.86
C GLN A 690 1.51 45.23 -5.48
N LEU A 691 2.30 44.44 -6.20
CA LEU A 691 1.87 43.19 -6.84
C LEU A 691 2.79 42.07 -6.39
N GLY A 692 2.26 40.87 -6.22
CA GLY A 692 2.96 39.69 -5.75
C GLY A 692 2.56 38.50 -6.60
N ILE A 693 3.54 37.77 -7.12
CA ILE A 693 3.32 36.52 -7.83
C ILE A 693 3.73 35.39 -6.88
N TYR A 694 2.76 34.60 -6.45
CA TYR A 694 2.96 33.44 -5.60
C TYR A 694 2.84 32.15 -6.39
N CYS A 695 3.94 31.44 -6.60
CA CYS A 695 4.00 30.15 -7.28
C CYS A 695 4.21 29.04 -6.24
N ALA A 696 3.20 28.20 -6.00
CA ALA A 696 3.28 27.18 -4.96
C ALA A 696 4.32 26.09 -5.27
N GLU A 697 4.38 25.65 -6.53
CA GLU A 697 5.27 24.60 -7.02
C GLU A 697 5.96 25.05 -8.34
N PRO A 698 6.93 25.98 -8.25
CA PRO A 698 7.64 26.45 -9.43
C PRO A 698 8.51 25.33 -10.05
N ARG A 699 8.48 25.22 -11.38
CA ARG A 699 9.43 24.39 -12.15
C ARG A 699 10.50 25.28 -12.74
N ALA A 700 11.76 25.08 -12.36
CA ALA A 700 12.89 25.77 -12.97
C ALA A 700 13.82 24.84 -13.75
N GLU A 701 14.40 25.40 -14.80
CA GLU A 701 15.55 24.85 -15.50
C GLU A 701 16.70 25.84 -15.28
N PHE A 702 17.86 25.35 -14.83
CA PHE A 702 19.05 26.16 -14.62
C PHE A 702 20.04 26.00 -15.78
N ALA A 703 20.85 27.03 -16.02
CA ALA A 703 22.03 26.92 -16.84
C ALA A 703 23.04 25.93 -16.19
N PRO A 704 23.83 25.19 -17.01
CA PRO A 704 24.83 24.25 -16.53
C PRO A 704 25.83 24.85 -15.53
#